data_AF-A0A954TI96-F1
#
_entry.id   AF-A0A954TI96-F1
#
_cell.length_a   1.000
_cell.length_b   1.000
_cell.length_c   1.000
_cell.angle_alpha   90.00
_cell.angle_beta   90.00
_cell.angle_gamma   90.00
#
_symmetry.space_group_name_H-M   'P 1'
#
loop_
_entity.id
_entity.type
_entity.pdbx_description
1 polymer ?
#
loop_
_entity_poly.entity_id
_entity_poly.type
_entity_poly.pdbx_seq_one_letter_code
_entity_poly.pdbx_strand_id
1 'polypeptide(L)'
;MDRRFFTWLMLTTALCFLYLSFRQQVPPPNNPDNAPQVGQNAQEADPLLRAPDNDAQVGAEPQGNGENQGNGENQGNGENQSNGENQGDAGLQNNSEPQENAEAPIAPKVFPNQVITLGSMDPQKGFNLLATISTRGAGLERVELVSQTSPGQFRYRALEHEGGYLGYLGLVETVAGLRVRTVPDGSPASLAKSTSGVGLKVDDVIVTIGGTPTSTVGALNQWLDEFKPGASVELVVQRLSNGGQSNVTFTVVLGQTPLDIVRNQEWQSEKVAGNRARSSLLTTLGSINATRIPSGGQSLPALSPSLDVDWKVETLDVPGGQGVTLRLPLEGYLANTNRPAKLDLVKHYRLLPQGESSDGYTLDLETVIENHNPQAVDVSFRQEGLSGLTLEGWWYSVKISPHMFSGAGNRDIIFDTLATDHDISTTRQVFSKAKKTPSKPNVRLFADNEPAESRSLNYIGVDAQYFNASMTAHPLDTDSLTDLYQAEAGVIADIDDIQKSQIQATNVSFRFDTTEQTIEPDGKASQRYQVFLGPKDPELLSTHELSRAIEYGWFPWIAKPLSWILHFFYAIVRNYGLAIVMLTVMVRALMFPLGRKAALNAQRMQELQPELKRINELHKDNMEKRAKAMQELYAKHDFKPLAGCLPMFIQLPIFIGLYRCLSVDISLRQQPLIPGLSWCSNLAGPDQLINWSSWMPEIIAGRGTGWLGPYFNILPMVTVALFLLQQKMLMPKATDEQTRMTQNMMQIMTVFMGVLFFKVPSGLCLYFVTSSLWSLVERQLVKRWAPAANIPVGNPNAAPAPQPQQTRGENPNRKKNRRPNSEEEPPKASGKMQELLKMLEKPAVKSATQRGPTSRPSQNRRGKKKR
;
A
#
# COMPACT_ATOMS: atom_id res chain seq x y z
N MET A 1 27.13 33.70 -13.36
CA MET A 1 27.36 32.43 -12.63
C MET A 1 28.42 32.74 -11.59
N ASP A 2 28.11 32.57 -10.31
CA ASP A 2 28.91 33.12 -9.21
C ASP A 2 30.19 32.29 -9.00
N ARG A 3 31.33 32.94 -8.75
CA ARG A 3 32.62 32.27 -8.43
C ARG A 3 32.47 31.32 -7.25
N ARG A 4 31.52 31.60 -6.36
CA ARG A 4 31.13 30.78 -5.19
C ARG A 4 30.53 29.43 -5.59
N PHE A 5 29.78 29.36 -6.69
CA PHE A 5 29.23 28.12 -7.21
C PHE A 5 30.32 27.24 -7.83
N PHE A 6 31.26 27.84 -8.56
CA PHE A 6 32.40 27.12 -9.14
C PHE A 6 33.37 26.61 -8.07
N THR A 7 33.60 27.40 -7.02
CA THR A 7 34.39 26.96 -5.86
C THR A 7 33.68 25.88 -5.07
N TRP A 8 32.36 25.99 -4.85
CA TRP A 8 31.57 24.91 -4.22
C TRP A 8 31.59 23.62 -5.04
N LEU A 9 31.43 23.70 -6.37
CA LEU A 9 31.49 22.55 -7.28
C LEU A 9 32.88 21.92 -7.29
N MET A 10 33.95 22.72 -7.33
CA MET A 10 35.33 22.21 -7.26
C MET A 10 35.63 21.58 -5.90
N LEU A 11 35.16 22.18 -4.79
CA LEU A 11 35.35 21.61 -3.44
C LEU A 11 34.57 20.30 -3.25
N THR A 12 33.34 20.22 -3.74
CA THR A 12 32.53 18.98 -3.68
C THR A 12 33.10 17.90 -4.58
N THR A 13 33.61 18.26 -5.77
CA THR A 13 34.28 17.32 -6.66
C THR A 13 35.60 16.83 -6.04
N ALA A 14 36.39 17.73 -5.45
CA ALA A 14 37.62 17.39 -4.74
C ALA A 14 37.35 16.51 -3.50
N LEU A 15 36.30 16.80 -2.72
CA LEU A 15 35.86 15.96 -1.59
C LEU A 15 35.40 14.57 -2.07
N CYS A 16 34.73 14.47 -3.22
CA CYS A 16 34.36 13.18 -3.82
C CYS A 16 35.60 12.39 -4.24
N PHE A 17 36.58 13.03 -4.88
CA PHE A 17 37.84 12.37 -5.25
C PHE A 17 38.68 11.97 -4.02
N LEU A 18 38.69 12.80 -2.97
CA LEU A 18 39.37 12.49 -1.71
C LEU A 18 38.70 11.31 -1.00
N TYR A 19 37.36 11.27 -0.98
CA TYR A 19 36.56 10.17 -0.44
C TYR A 19 36.79 8.86 -1.21
N LEU A 20 36.81 8.92 -2.55
CA LEU A 20 37.12 7.78 -3.41
C LEU A 20 38.54 7.25 -3.16
N SER A 21 39.51 8.15 -2.97
CA SER A 21 40.90 7.80 -2.67
C SER A 21 41.05 7.17 -1.28
N PHE A 22 40.35 7.70 -0.27
CA PHE A 22 40.32 7.13 1.08
C PHE A 22 39.64 5.75 1.10
N ARG A 23 38.56 5.56 0.33
CA ARG A 23 37.87 4.28 0.23
C ARG A 23 38.71 3.19 -0.45
N GLN A 24 39.61 3.55 -1.36
CA GLN A 24 40.55 2.58 -1.94
C GLN A 24 41.63 2.11 -0.94
N GLN A 25 41.85 2.87 0.14
CA GLN A 25 42.86 2.56 1.16
C GLN A 25 42.26 1.92 2.43
N VAL A 26 40.94 1.99 2.60
CA VAL A 26 40.23 1.38 3.73
C VAL A 26 39.44 0.17 3.20
N PRO A 27 39.85 -1.07 3.50
CA PRO A 27 39.01 -2.23 3.17
C PRO A 27 37.64 -2.08 3.85
N PRO A 28 36.55 -2.53 3.20
CA PRO A 28 35.21 -2.38 3.75
C PRO A 28 35.13 -3.03 5.14
N PRO A 29 34.36 -2.45 6.09
CA PRO A 29 34.12 -3.11 7.37
C PRO A 29 33.48 -4.48 7.09
N ASN A 30 33.97 -5.52 7.75
CA ASN A 30 33.41 -6.86 7.65
C ASN A 30 31.91 -6.80 7.94
N ASN A 31 31.10 -7.03 6.92
CA ASN A 31 29.70 -7.38 7.07
C ASN A 31 29.69 -8.77 7.74
N PRO A 32 29.00 -8.99 8.87
CA PRO A 32 29.02 -10.30 9.55
C PRO A 32 28.46 -11.45 8.70
N ASP A 33 27.89 -11.15 7.52
CA ASP A 33 27.35 -12.15 6.60
C ASP A 33 28.35 -12.69 5.56
N ASN A 34 29.62 -12.29 5.58
CA ASN A 34 30.64 -12.80 4.65
C ASN A 34 31.99 -13.06 5.34
N ALA A 35 32.16 -14.27 5.88
CA ALA A 35 33.47 -14.84 6.15
C ALA A 35 33.54 -16.27 5.60
N PRO A 36 34.39 -16.55 4.59
CA PRO A 36 34.73 -17.92 4.20
C PRO A 36 35.99 -18.35 4.96
N GLN A 37 35.92 -19.42 5.75
CA GLN A 37 37.14 -20.13 6.19
C GLN A 37 36.96 -21.65 6.18
N VAL A 38 37.58 -22.27 5.17
CA VAL A 38 38.12 -23.65 5.17
C VAL A 38 39.49 -23.50 4.46
N GLY A 39 40.67 -23.92 4.92
CA GLY A 39 41.14 -24.55 6.15
C GLY A 39 42.67 -24.80 6.05
N GLN A 40 43.23 -25.43 7.09
CA GLN A 40 44.52 -26.17 7.19
C GLN A 40 45.73 -25.50 7.86
N ASN A 41 45.95 -25.86 9.13
CA ASN A 41 47.09 -26.64 9.67
C ASN A 41 46.81 -26.88 11.17
N ALA A 42 46.41 -28.07 11.63
CA ALA A 42 47.21 -29.28 11.92
C ALA A 42 47.44 -29.43 13.45
N GLN A 43 47.07 -30.61 13.98
CA GLN A 43 47.38 -31.20 15.31
C GLN A 43 46.63 -30.53 16.49
N GLU A 44 45.89 -31.20 17.38
CA GLU A 44 46.00 -32.55 17.91
C GLU A 44 44.69 -32.94 18.67
N ALA A 45 44.34 -34.24 18.63
CA ALA A 45 43.52 -35.01 19.58
C ALA A 45 41.97 -34.81 19.69
N ASP A 46 41.27 -35.67 18.94
CA ASP A 46 40.07 -36.48 19.27
C ASP A 46 40.12 -37.10 20.72
N PRO A 47 39.08 -37.77 21.32
CA PRO A 47 37.76 -38.12 20.78
C PRO A 47 36.53 -38.07 21.72
N LEU A 48 35.36 -38.12 21.08
CA LEU A 48 34.13 -38.89 21.42
C LEU A 48 33.34 -38.58 22.72
N LEU A 49 32.08 -38.13 22.60
CA LEU A 49 30.85 -38.96 22.48
C LEU A 49 30.47 -39.73 23.76
N ARG A 50 29.42 -39.27 24.47
CA ARG A 50 28.19 -40.01 24.82
C ARG A 50 27.49 -39.50 26.09
N ALA A 51 26.18 -39.28 25.98
CA ALA A 51 25.21 -39.43 27.09
C ALA A 51 25.28 -40.87 27.65
N PRO A 52 24.90 -41.20 28.90
CA PRO A 52 23.48 -41.15 29.32
C PRO A 52 23.18 -41.07 30.85
N ASP A 53 21.88 -41.06 31.17
CA ASP A 53 21.15 -41.70 32.29
C ASP A 53 21.57 -41.61 33.79
N ASN A 54 20.54 -41.27 34.58
CA ASN A 54 20.07 -41.79 35.87
C ASN A 54 21.00 -42.31 36.98
N ASP A 55 20.49 -42.01 38.19
CA ASP A 55 20.61 -42.69 39.47
C ASP A 55 21.72 -42.31 40.47
N ALA A 56 21.21 -41.89 41.63
CA ALA A 56 21.61 -42.27 42.98
C ALA A 56 22.88 -41.65 43.61
N GLN A 57 22.59 -40.81 44.60
CA GLN A 57 23.00 -40.96 46.00
C GLN A 57 24.43 -40.58 46.45
N VAL A 58 24.39 -39.70 47.47
CA VAL A 58 25.13 -39.76 48.75
C VAL A 58 26.52 -39.12 48.82
N GLY A 59 26.68 -38.30 49.87
CA GLY A 59 27.96 -38.06 50.55
C GLY A 59 28.50 -36.66 50.33
N ALA A 60 28.00 -35.66 51.04
CA ALA A 60 28.56 -35.23 52.33
C ALA A 60 29.88 -34.43 52.19
N GLU A 61 29.72 -33.10 52.28
CA GLU A 61 30.35 -32.24 53.30
C GLU A 61 31.91 -32.10 53.37
N PRO A 62 32.43 -31.06 54.05
CA PRO A 62 32.02 -29.65 54.03
C PRO A 62 33.25 -28.70 54.04
N GLN A 63 32.95 -27.42 54.33
CA GLN A 63 33.78 -26.43 55.04
C GLN A 63 34.35 -25.30 54.19
N GLY A 64 34.02 -24.09 54.61
CA GLY A 64 34.82 -22.91 54.28
C GLY A 64 34.12 -21.58 54.44
N ASN A 65 33.67 -21.29 55.66
CA ASN A 65 33.19 -20.01 56.21
C ASN A 65 33.54 -18.71 55.47
N GLY A 66 32.59 -17.77 55.51
CA GLY A 66 32.82 -16.35 55.33
C GLY A 66 31.57 -15.52 55.67
N GLU A 67 31.46 -15.16 56.94
CA GLU A 67 30.57 -14.18 57.58
C GLU A 67 30.40 -12.89 56.71
N ASN A 68 29.35 -12.08 56.78
CA ASN A 68 28.92 -11.40 57.99
C ASN A 68 27.63 -10.57 57.77
N GLN A 69 26.73 -10.64 58.77
CA GLN A 69 25.89 -9.59 59.39
C GLN A 69 25.13 -8.53 58.57
N GLY A 70 23.86 -8.31 58.97
CA GLY A 70 23.36 -6.94 59.08
C GLY A 70 21.84 -6.70 59.02
N ASN A 71 21.10 -7.20 60.00
CA ASN A 71 19.89 -6.63 60.65
C ASN A 71 18.74 -5.98 59.84
N GLY A 72 17.53 -6.41 60.22
CA GLY A 72 16.54 -5.46 60.75
C GLY A 72 15.08 -5.69 60.36
N GLU A 73 14.39 -6.51 61.16
CA GLU A 73 13.16 -6.14 61.91
C GLU A 73 11.91 -5.57 61.18
N ASN A 74 10.66 -5.89 61.52
CA ASN A 74 10.05 -6.78 62.51
C ASN A 74 8.51 -6.82 62.31
N GLN A 75 7.88 -7.73 63.06
CA GLN A 75 6.53 -7.68 63.66
C GLN A 75 5.28 -7.87 62.78
N GLY A 76 4.32 -8.72 63.15
CA GLY A 76 4.29 -9.60 64.31
C GLY A 76 2.95 -10.28 64.56
N ASN A 77 3.05 -11.30 65.41
CA ASN A 77 2.06 -11.95 66.29
C ASN A 77 0.85 -12.67 65.65
N GLY A 78 0.48 -13.88 66.08
CA GLY A 78 0.95 -14.71 67.19
C GLY A 78 -0.19 -15.65 67.61
N GLU A 79 0.15 -16.93 67.80
CA GLU A 79 -0.23 -17.83 68.91
C GLU A 79 -1.74 -18.06 69.24
N ASN A 80 -2.23 -19.22 69.68
CA ASN A 80 -1.64 -20.17 70.61
C ASN A 80 -2.41 -21.50 70.69
N GLN A 81 -1.63 -22.55 70.99
CA GLN A 81 -1.83 -23.65 71.95
C GLN A 81 -2.96 -24.71 71.85
N SER A 82 -2.47 -25.94 71.98
CA SER A 82 -3.12 -27.23 72.19
C SER A 82 -3.15 -27.64 73.67
N ASN A 83 -4.09 -28.51 74.07
CA ASN A 83 -3.83 -29.87 74.59
C ASN A 83 -5.04 -30.53 75.29
N GLY A 84 -5.21 -31.84 75.03
CA GLY A 84 -5.70 -32.90 75.95
C GLY A 84 -7.22 -33.01 76.20
N GLU A 85 -7.88 -34.16 76.33
CA GLU A 85 -7.53 -35.58 76.51
C GLU A 85 -8.75 -36.51 76.21
N ASN A 86 -8.44 -37.76 75.83
CA ASN A 86 -9.09 -39.08 76.06
C ASN A 86 -10.55 -39.51 75.68
N GLN A 87 -10.57 -40.69 75.05
CA GLN A 87 -11.50 -41.86 75.12
C GLN A 87 -12.96 -41.78 74.64
N GLY A 88 -13.33 -42.72 73.75
CA GLY A 88 -14.71 -43.20 73.62
C GLY A 88 -15.13 -43.65 72.22
N ASP A 89 -15.28 -44.97 72.08
CA ASP A 89 -15.82 -45.79 70.99
C ASP A 89 -17.09 -45.28 70.26
N ALA A 90 -17.11 -45.35 68.92
CA ALA A 90 -18.29 -45.66 68.09
C ALA A 90 -17.88 -45.70 66.60
N GLY A 91 -18.05 -46.87 65.97
CA GLY A 91 -17.68 -47.09 64.57
C GLY A 91 -18.52 -46.32 63.55
N LEU A 92 -18.05 -46.33 62.29
CA LEU A 92 -18.83 -46.61 61.07
C LEU A 92 -17.97 -46.31 59.82
N GLN A 93 -17.70 -47.40 59.07
CA GLN A 93 -17.68 -47.49 57.61
C GLN A 93 -16.72 -46.60 56.80
N ASN A 94 -15.60 -47.22 56.39
CA ASN A 94 -14.93 -46.92 55.13
C ASN A 94 -15.89 -47.23 53.97
N ASN A 95 -16.40 -46.20 53.30
CA ASN A 95 -16.83 -46.30 51.91
C ASN A 95 -15.75 -45.67 51.04
N SER A 96 -14.96 -46.54 50.40
CA SER A 96 -14.16 -46.22 49.24
C SER A 96 -15.11 -45.94 48.08
N GLU A 97 -15.32 -44.68 47.72
CA GLU A 97 -15.86 -44.35 46.41
C GLU A 97 -14.72 -44.46 45.37
N PRO A 98 -14.95 -45.10 44.21
CA PRO A 98 -13.93 -45.19 43.18
C PRO A 98 -13.70 -43.81 42.58
N GLN A 99 -12.44 -43.37 42.52
CA GLN A 99 -12.05 -42.27 41.63
C GLN A 99 -12.49 -42.66 40.22
N GLU A 100 -13.47 -41.92 39.72
CA GLU A 100 -13.94 -41.98 38.34
C GLU A 100 -12.72 -41.79 37.43
N ASN A 101 -12.49 -42.77 36.54
CA ASN A 101 -11.41 -42.75 35.57
C ASN A 101 -11.45 -41.42 34.80
N ALA A 102 -10.51 -40.51 35.09
CA ALA A 102 -10.26 -39.37 34.22
C ALA A 102 -9.80 -39.93 32.87
N GLU A 103 -10.71 -39.97 31.89
CA GLU A 103 -10.37 -40.30 30.51
C GLU A 103 -9.18 -39.45 30.07
N ALA A 104 -8.19 -40.10 29.44
CA ALA A 104 -7.01 -39.41 28.95
C ALA A 104 -7.41 -38.24 28.04
N PRO A 105 -6.75 -37.07 28.13
CA PRO A 105 -7.10 -35.90 27.34
C PRO A 105 -7.04 -36.23 25.84
N ILE A 106 -8.12 -35.95 25.12
CA ILE A 106 -8.19 -36.16 23.68
C ILE A 106 -7.22 -35.16 23.02
N ALA A 107 -6.13 -35.68 22.46
CA ALA A 107 -5.12 -34.85 21.80
C ALA A 107 -5.59 -34.41 20.39
N PRO A 108 -5.24 -33.20 19.94
CA PRO A 108 -5.44 -32.80 18.55
C PRO A 108 -4.77 -33.77 17.55
N LYS A 109 -5.44 -34.02 16.43
CA LYS A 109 -4.87 -34.83 15.33
C LYS A 109 -3.79 -34.04 14.60
N VAL A 110 -2.71 -34.73 14.21
CA VAL A 110 -1.60 -34.15 13.44
C VAL A 110 -1.67 -34.67 11.99
N PHE A 111 -1.54 -33.78 11.02
CA PHE A 111 -1.57 -34.08 9.60
C PHE A 111 -0.23 -33.70 8.93
N PRO A 112 0.12 -34.33 7.80
CA PRO A 112 1.34 -34.00 7.08
C PRO A 112 1.28 -32.58 6.50
N ASN A 113 2.40 -31.86 6.56
CA ASN A 113 2.53 -30.55 5.93
C ASN A 113 2.67 -30.71 4.40
N GLN A 114 1.76 -30.12 3.63
CA GLN A 114 1.75 -30.16 2.18
C GLN A 114 1.45 -28.78 1.60
N VAL A 115 1.80 -28.61 0.31
CA VAL A 115 1.44 -27.43 -0.49
C VAL A 115 0.67 -27.90 -1.70
N ILE A 116 -0.57 -27.42 -1.83
CA ILE A 116 -1.43 -27.73 -2.97
C ILE A 116 -1.40 -26.55 -3.93
N THR A 117 -1.36 -26.83 -5.23
CA THR A 117 -1.55 -25.81 -6.26
C THR A 117 -2.88 -26.05 -6.98
N LEU A 118 -3.60 -24.95 -7.24
CA LEU A 118 -4.78 -24.92 -8.10
C LEU A 118 -4.49 -23.98 -9.28
N GLY A 119 -4.83 -24.42 -10.49
CA GLY A 119 -4.57 -23.70 -11.74
C GLY A 119 -3.37 -24.26 -12.49
N SER A 120 -2.95 -23.57 -13.54
CA SER A 120 -1.84 -24.01 -14.40
C SER A 120 -1.19 -22.84 -15.12
N MET A 121 0.13 -22.93 -15.33
CA MET A 121 0.87 -22.04 -16.23
C MET A 121 0.80 -22.49 -17.70
N ASP A 122 0.22 -23.66 -17.99
CA ASP A 122 0.01 -24.13 -19.36
C ASP A 122 -1.09 -23.29 -20.04
N PRO A 123 -0.77 -22.53 -21.10
CA PRO A 123 -1.76 -21.70 -21.78
C PRO A 123 -2.91 -22.51 -22.39
N GLN A 124 -2.74 -23.81 -22.64
CA GLN A 124 -3.80 -24.68 -23.17
C GLN A 124 -4.91 -24.96 -22.14
N LYS A 125 -4.61 -24.83 -20.85
CA LYS A 125 -5.59 -25.08 -19.77
C LYS A 125 -6.42 -23.85 -19.40
N GLY A 126 -6.08 -22.67 -19.93
CA GLY A 126 -6.94 -21.48 -19.84
C GLY A 126 -7.08 -20.86 -18.44
N PHE A 127 -6.18 -21.14 -17.51
CA PHE A 127 -6.17 -20.49 -16.20
C PHE A 127 -5.48 -19.11 -16.26
N ASN A 128 -6.07 -18.11 -15.61
CA ASN A 128 -5.43 -16.81 -15.40
C ASN A 128 -4.75 -16.68 -14.03
N LEU A 129 -5.09 -17.58 -13.09
CA LEU A 129 -4.52 -17.68 -11.75
C LEU A 129 -3.83 -19.02 -11.53
N LEU A 130 -2.76 -18.97 -10.74
CA LEU A 130 -2.18 -20.13 -10.08
C LEU A 130 -2.16 -19.84 -8.58
N ALA A 131 -3.00 -20.54 -7.81
CA ALA A 131 -3.13 -20.39 -6.38
C ALA A 131 -2.36 -21.49 -5.64
N THR A 132 -1.60 -21.12 -4.63
CA THR A 132 -0.81 -22.04 -3.80
C THR A 132 -1.33 -21.99 -2.37
N ILE A 133 -1.79 -23.14 -1.88
CA ILE A 133 -2.48 -23.30 -0.61
C ILE A 133 -1.65 -24.18 0.31
N SER A 134 -1.42 -23.73 1.54
CA SER A 134 -0.79 -24.51 2.60
C SER A 134 -1.83 -25.39 3.28
N THR A 135 -1.45 -26.60 3.68
CA THR A 135 -2.19 -27.32 4.72
C THR A 135 -2.16 -26.58 6.04
N ARG A 136 -1.09 -25.82 6.32
CA ARG A 136 -0.96 -25.05 7.56
C ARG A 136 -1.99 -23.93 7.61
N GLY A 137 -2.90 -24.00 8.59
CA GLY A 137 -4.02 -23.08 8.76
C GLY A 137 -5.04 -23.10 7.61
N ALA A 138 -4.94 -24.09 6.70
CA ALA A 138 -5.65 -24.11 5.42
C ALA A 138 -5.57 -22.77 4.65
N GLY A 139 -4.43 -22.09 4.77
CA GLY A 139 -4.25 -20.72 4.30
C GLY A 139 -3.70 -20.62 2.88
N LEU A 140 -4.03 -19.52 2.21
CA LEU A 140 -3.51 -19.17 0.89
C LEU A 140 -2.11 -18.54 1.03
N GLU A 141 -1.08 -19.18 0.50
CA GLU A 141 0.31 -18.73 0.60
C GLU A 141 0.71 -17.80 -0.55
N ARG A 142 0.26 -18.09 -1.76
CA ARG A 142 0.68 -17.36 -2.97
C ARG A 142 -0.40 -17.41 -4.03
N VAL A 143 -0.52 -16.35 -4.82
CA VAL A 143 -1.30 -16.35 -6.06
C VAL A 143 -0.49 -15.66 -7.14
N GLU A 144 -0.31 -16.33 -8.28
CA GLU A 144 0.39 -15.81 -9.45
C GLU A 144 -0.58 -15.54 -10.59
N LEU A 145 -0.41 -14.40 -11.27
CA LEU A 145 -1.16 -14.06 -12.47
C LEU A 145 -0.48 -14.69 -13.68
N VAL A 146 -1.05 -15.80 -14.15
CA VAL A 146 -0.45 -16.66 -15.20
C VAL A 146 -1.09 -16.47 -16.58
N SER A 147 -2.01 -15.51 -16.71
CA SER A 147 -2.58 -15.08 -18.00
C SER A 147 -1.46 -14.67 -18.98
N GLN A 148 -1.48 -15.21 -20.19
CA GLN A 148 -0.43 -15.02 -21.20
C GLN A 148 -0.95 -14.27 -22.44
N THR A 149 -0.12 -13.38 -22.99
CA THR A 149 -0.38 -12.75 -24.31
C THR A 149 0.13 -13.61 -25.45
N SER A 150 1.14 -14.42 -25.20
CA SER A 150 1.72 -15.42 -26.08
C SER A 150 2.40 -16.49 -25.20
N PRO A 151 2.61 -17.73 -25.69
CA PRO A 151 3.24 -18.78 -24.90
C PRO A 151 4.57 -18.32 -24.28
N GLY A 152 4.66 -18.37 -22.94
CA GLY A 152 5.82 -17.94 -22.16
C GLY A 152 5.93 -16.43 -21.91
N GLN A 153 5.00 -15.62 -22.41
CA GLN A 153 4.92 -14.17 -22.16
C GLN A 153 3.68 -13.84 -21.33
N PHE A 154 3.90 -13.54 -20.05
CA PHE A 154 2.84 -13.18 -19.13
C PHE A 154 2.30 -11.77 -19.44
N ARG A 155 0.97 -11.62 -19.42
CA ARG A 155 0.30 -10.32 -19.50
C ARG A 155 0.71 -9.40 -18.35
N TYR A 156 0.89 -9.99 -17.17
CA TYR A 156 1.35 -9.29 -15.96
C TYR A 156 2.59 -10.00 -15.42
N ARG A 157 3.78 -9.51 -15.79
CA ARG A 157 5.05 -9.99 -15.24
C ARG A 157 5.48 -9.19 -14.00
N ALA A 158 6.37 -9.74 -13.18
CA ALA A 158 7.08 -8.95 -12.19
C ALA A 158 7.95 -7.87 -12.86
N LEU A 159 7.87 -6.62 -12.39
CA LEU A 159 8.64 -5.51 -12.98
C LEU A 159 10.07 -5.43 -12.50
N GLU A 160 10.29 -5.76 -11.22
CA GLU A 160 11.58 -5.54 -10.56
C GLU A 160 12.46 -6.80 -10.56
N HIS A 161 11.94 -7.93 -11.05
CA HIS A 161 12.66 -9.20 -11.20
C HIS A 161 12.91 -9.48 -12.68
N GLU A 162 14.16 -9.39 -13.11
CA GLU A 162 14.58 -9.67 -14.49
C GLU A 162 15.32 -11.01 -14.67
N GLY A 163 15.57 -11.72 -13.56
CA GLY A 163 16.19 -13.03 -13.54
C GLY A 163 15.31 -14.13 -14.14
N GLY A 164 15.90 -15.31 -14.31
CA GLY A 164 15.18 -16.49 -14.75
C GLY A 164 14.28 -17.07 -13.65
N TYR A 165 13.24 -17.78 -14.06
CA TYR A 165 12.23 -18.32 -13.16
C TYR A 165 12.02 -19.82 -13.38
N LEU A 166 11.92 -20.59 -12.29
CA LEU A 166 11.66 -22.03 -12.32
C LEU A 166 10.18 -22.39 -12.09
N GLY A 167 9.38 -21.49 -11.52
CA GLY A 167 8.14 -21.84 -10.84
C GLY A 167 8.28 -21.65 -9.33
N TYR A 168 7.17 -21.40 -8.64
CA TYR A 168 7.16 -21.38 -7.18
C TYR A 168 7.20 -22.82 -6.65
N LEU A 169 8.33 -23.25 -6.10
CA LEU A 169 8.56 -24.63 -5.68
C LEU A 169 8.28 -24.91 -4.19
N GLY A 170 7.94 -23.87 -3.42
CA GLY A 170 7.74 -23.97 -1.97
C GLY A 170 8.94 -24.60 -1.24
N LEU A 171 10.18 -24.23 -1.62
CA LEU A 171 11.37 -24.95 -1.15
C LEU A 171 11.54 -24.87 0.37
N VAL A 172 12.03 -25.96 0.94
CA VAL A 172 12.48 -26.04 2.33
C VAL A 172 13.98 -26.32 2.34
N GLU A 173 14.71 -25.51 3.10
CA GLU A 173 16.14 -25.69 3.32
C GLU A 173 16.39 -26.93 4.18
N THR A 174 17.23 -27.84 3.68
CA THR A 174 17.62 -29.06 4.38
C THR A 174 19.13 -29.23 4.31
N VAL A 175 19.70 -30.08 5.18
CA VAL A 175 21.14 -30.39 5.16
C VAL A 175 21.59 -30.99 3.81
N ALA A 176 20.72 -31.73 3.13
CA ALA A 176 21.01 -32.37 1.86
C ALA A 176 20.86 -31.42 0.65
N GLY A 177 20.14 -30.30 0.80
CA GLY A 177 19.79 -29.39 -0.29
C GLY A 177 18.40 -28.79 -0.12
N LEU A 178 17.81 -28.32 -1.22
CA LEU A 178 16.50 -27.66 -1.20
C LEU A 178 15.39 -28.65 -1.56
N ARG A 179 14.56 -29.02 -0.58
CA ARG A 179 13.43 -29.94 -0.82
C ARG A 179 12.26 -29.21 -1.48
N VAL A 180 11.76 -29.75 -2.58
CA VAL A 180 10.61 -29.24 -3.34
C VAL A 180 9.29 -29.65 -2.67
N ARG A 181 8.45 -28.69 -2.29
CA ARG A 181 7.10 -28.97 -1.73
C ARG A 181 6.00 -28.93 -2.78
N THR A 182 6.21 -28.21 -3.88
CA THR A 182 5.24 -28.14 -4.97
C THR A 182 5.93 -27.95 -6.30
N VAL A 183 5.30 -28.42 -7.37
CA VAL A 183 5.76 -28.21 -8.75
C VAL A 183 4.53 -27.79 -9.55
N PRO A 184 4.33 -26.48 -9.77
CA PRO A 184 3.15 -26.02 -10.49
C PRO A 184 3.12 -26.56 -11.91
N ASP A 185 1.94 -26.98 -12.34
CA ASP A 185 1.72 -27.46 -13.69
C ASP A 185 2.01 -26.37 -14.74
N GLY A 186 2.71 -26.74 -15.82
CA GLY A 186 3.17 -25.82 -16.87
C GLY A 186 4.34 -24.91 -16.48
N SER A 187 4.85 -24.98 -15.23
CA SER A 187 6.03 -24.23 -14.82
C SER A 187 7.30 -24.75 -15.51
N PRO A 188 8.36 -23.93 -15.65
CA PRO A 188 9.65 -24.38 -16.17
C PRO A 188 10.21 -25.62 -15.46
N ALA A 189 10.07 -25.73 -14.14
CA ALA A 189 10.47 -26.90 -13.38
C ALA A 189 9.64 -28.16 -13.72
N SER A 190 8.33 -28.00 -13.97
CA SER A 190 7.49 -29.13 -14.43
C SER A 190 7.84 -29.60 -15.84
N LEU A 191 8.34 -28.69 -16.68
CA LEU A 191 8.71 -28.94 -18.09
C LEU A 191 10.20 -29.32 -18.27
N ALA A 192 10.96 -29.35 -17.17
CA ALA A 192 12.37 -29.73 -17.13
C ALA A 192 12.61 -31.07 -17.82
N LYS A 193 13.72 -31.23 -18.56
CA LYS A 193 14.02 -32.48 -19.26
C LYS A 193 15.24 -33.18 -18.68
N SER A 194 15.14 -34.50 -18.55
CA SER A 194 16.20 -35.39 -18.10
C SER A 194 16.27 -36.61 -19.02
N THR A 195 17.39 -37.33 -18.99
CA THR A 195 17.53 -38.65 -19.64
C THR A 195 16.59 -39.71 -19.05
N SER A 196 16.16 -39.54 -17.79
CA SER A 196 15.31 -40.48 -17.06
C SER A 196 13.83 -40.04 -16.94
N GLY A 197 13.45 -38.90 -17.51
CA GLY A 197 12.06 -38.44 -17.53
C GLY A 197 11.88 -36.93 -17.72
N VAL A 198 10.66 -36.46 -17.46
CA VAL A 198 10.27 -35.05 -17.57
C VAL A 198 9.81 -34.55 -16.21
N GLY A 199 10.22 -33.33 -15.87
CA GLY A 199 9.77 -32.57 -14.72
C GLY A 199 10.43 -32.93 -13.40
N LEU A 200 10.62 -31.90 -12.57
CA LEU A 200 10.80 -32.06 -11.13
C LEU A 200 9.51 -32.61 -10.51
N LYS A 201 9.64 -33.25 -9.34
CA LYS A 201 8.53 -33.80 -8.57
C LYS A 201 8.57 -33.26 -7.15
N VAL A 202 7.41 -33.31 -6.48
CA VAL A 202 7.33 -33.09 -5.04
C VAL A 202 8.28 -34.08 -4.34
N ASP A 203 8.94 -33.60 -3.29
CA ASP A 203 9.97 -34.29 -2.51
C ASP A 203 11.33 -34.51 -3.19
N ASP A 204 11.51 -34.08 -4.45
CA ASP A 204 12.87 -33.96 -5.01
C ASP A 204 13.69 -32.97 -4.17
N VAL A 205 14.99 -33.23 -4.02
CA VAL A 205 15.93 -32.34 -3.32
C VAL A 205 16.91 -31.76 -4.33
N ILE A 206 16.90 -30.45 -4.56
CA ILE A 206 17.88 -29.78 -5.41
C ILE A 206 19.21 -29.76 -4.66
N VAL A 207 20.21 -30.48 -5.18
CA VAL A 207 21.52 -30.65 -4.52
C VAL A 207 22.57 -29.73 -5.13
N THR A 208 22.55 -29.52 -6.45
CA THR A 208 23.49 -28.63 -7.13
C THR A 208 22.81 -27.77 -8.20
N ILE A 209 23.32 -26.55 -8.34
CA ILE A 209 22.94 -25.55 -9.34
C ILE A 209 24.18 -25.16 -10.15
N GLY A 210 24.17 -25.38 -11.46
CA GLY A 210 25.36 -25.11 -12.30
C GLY A 210 26.63 -25.81 -11.83
N GLY A 211 26.52 -26.99 -11.20
CA GLY A 211 27.64 -27.75 -10.63
C GLY A 211 28.07 -27.33 -9.21
N THR A 212 27.50 -26.27 -8.64
CA THR A 212 27.79 -25.83 -7.27
C THR A 212 26.75 -26.38 -6.29
N PRO A 213 27.16 -27.00 -5.16
CA PRO A 213 26.23 -27.41 -4.12
C PRO A 213 25.39 -26.25 -3.59
N THR A 214 24.10 -26.47 -3.35
CA THR A 214 23.21 -25.47 -2.77
C THR A 214 22.36 -26.05 -1.66
N SER A 215 22.21 -25.30 -0.57
CA SER A 215 21.36 -25.65 0.58
C SER A 215 20.45 -24.50 1.01
N THR A 216 20.58 -23.31 0.41
CA THR A 216 19.79 -22.13 0.77
C THR A 216 18.99 -21.59 -0.41
N VAL A 217 17.77 -21.14 -0.14
CA VAL A 217 16.87 -20.55 -1.15
C VAL A 217 17.47 -19.26 -1.70
N GLY A 218 18.20 -18.52 -0.86
CA GLY A 218 18.93 -17.31 -1.26
C GLY A 218 19.95 -17.58 -2.36
N ALA A 219 20.77 -18.63 -2.22
CA ALA A 219 21.78 -18.99 -3.22
C ALA A 219 21.15 -19.39 -4.56
N LEU A 220 20.05 -20.16 -4.53
CA LEU A 220 19.31 -20.50 -5.75
C LEU A 220 18.78 -19.25 -6.46
N ASN A 221 18.14 -18.34 -5.73
CA ASN A 221 17.58 -17.13 -6.33
C ASN A 221 18.68 -16.23 -6.92
N GLN A 222 19.79 -16.05 -6.20
CA GLN A 222 20.93 -15.28 -6.70
C GLN A 222 21.50 -15.88 -7.98
N TRP A 223 21.61 -17.21 -8.06
CA TRP A 223 22.06 -17.89 -9.26
C TRP A 223 21.06 -17.71 -10.41
N LEU A 224 19.75 -17.82 -10.17
CA LEU A 224 18.72 -17.58 -11.18
C LEU A 224 18.73 -16.13 -11.72
N ASP A 225 19.09 -15.16 -10.88
CA ASP A 225 19.20 -13.74 -11.24
C ASP A 225 20.35 -13.45 -12.23
N GLU A 226 21.34 -14.34 -12.35
CA GLU A 226 22.43 -14.23 -13.31
C GLU A 226 21.97 -14.50 -14.76
N PHE A 227 20.83 -15.18 -14.93
CA PHE A 227 20.31 -15.59 -16.22
C PHE A 227 19.09 -14.78 -16.64
N LYS A 228 18.98 -14.49 -17.94
CA LYS A 228 17.75 -13.92 -18.51
C LYS A 228 16.72 -15.03 -18.79
N PRO A 229 15.42 -14.73 -18.75
CA PRO A 229 14.37 -15.64 -19.22
C PRO A 229 14.70 -16.19 -20.63
N GLY A 230 14.51 -17.49 -20.81
CA GLY A 230 14.86 -18.24 -22.02
C GLY A 230 16.24 -18.91 -21.97
N ALA A 231 17.09 -18.60 -20.99
CA ALA A 231 18.36 -19.31 -20.80
C ALA A 231 18.12 -20.77 -20.40
N SER A 232 18.98 -21.67 -20.90
CA SER A 232 18.99 -23.07 -20.49
C SER A 232 20.01 -23.27 -19.37
N VAL A 233 19.60 -23.91 -18.28
CA VAL A 233 20.44 -24.20 -17.13
C VAL A 233 20.34 -25.66 -16.72
N GLU A 234 21.37 -26.16 -16.04
CA GLU A 234 21.40 -27.51 -15.49
C GLU A 234 21.27 -27.50 -13.98
N LEU A 235 20.45 -28.40 -13.47
CA LEU A 235 20.19 -28.60 -12.06
C LEU A 235 20.16 -30.09 -11.74
N VAL A 236 20.86 -30.48 -10.68
CA VAL A 236 20.90 -31.87 -10.21
C VAL A 236 19.99 -31.97 -9.02
N VAL A 237 19.07 -32.93 -9.09
CA VAL A 237 18.16 -33.24 -7.99
C VAL A 237 18.37 -34.66 -7.53
N GLN A 238 18.27 -34.87 -6.22
CA GLN A 238 18.21 -36.18 -5.62
C GLN A 238 16.74 -36.60 -5.55
N ARG A 239 16.41 -37.69 -6.24
CA ARG A 239 15.07 -38.26 -6.30
C ARG A 239 15.04 -39.59 -5.55
N LEU A 240 14.08 -39.71 -4.64
CA LEU A 240 13.73 -40.97 -4.00
C LEU A 240 12.99 -41.85 -5.01
N SER A 241 13.51 -43.06 -5.24
CA SER A 241 12.87 -44.09 -6.06
C SER A 241 12.80 -45.39 -5.26
N ASN A 242 11.83 -46.27 -5.57
CA ASN A 242 11.64 -47.55 -4.88
C ASN A 242 12.89 -48.43 -5.06
N GLY A 243 13.85 -48.31 -4.13
CA GLY A 243 15.14 -49.01 -4.16
C GLY A 243 16.37 -48.14 -3.81
N GLY A 244 16.23 -46.81 -3.72
CA GLY A 244 17.33 -45.92 -3.30
C GLY A 244 17.18 -44.46 -3.77
N GLN A 245 18.09 -43.60 -3.30
CA GLN A 245 18.24 -42.24 -3.78
C GLN A 245 19.10 -42.21 -5.04
N SER A 246 18.63 -41.54 -6.09
CA SER A 246 19.37 -41.36 -7.34
C SER A 246 19.50 -39.88 -7.68
N ASN A 247 20.65 -39.49 -8.22
CA ASN A 247 20.85 -38.14 -8.74
C ASN A 247 20.36 -38.10 -10.18
N VAL A 248 19.50 -37.12 -10.47
CA VAL A 248 18.95 -36.88 -11.80
C VAL A 248 19.32 -35.47 -12.22
N THR A 249 20.00 -35.35 -13.36
CA THR A 249 20.33 -34.06 -13.96
C THR A 249 19.20 -33.63 -14.88
N PHE A 250 18.67 -32.44 -14.65
CA PHE A 250 17.66 -31.80 -15.49
C PHE A 250 18.24 -30.59 -16.21
N THR A 251 17.94 -30.49 -17.50
CA THR A 251 18.09 -29.26 -18.28
C THR A 251 16.77 -28.51 -18.27
N VAL A 252 16.79 -27.24 -17.85
CA VAL A 252 15.60 -26.40 -17.71
C VAL A 252 15.77 -25.11 -18.52
N VAL A 253 14.75 -24.76 -19.28
CA VAL A 253 14.65 -23.45 -19.93
C VAL A 253 13.93 -22.51 -18.96
N LEU A 254 14.64 -21.50 -18.46
CA LEU A 254 14.10 -20.57 -17.48
C LEU A 254 12.97 -19.73 -18.05
N GLY A 255 11.90 -19.57 -17.30
CA GLY A 255 10.76 -18.72 -17.65
C GLY A 255 10.95 -17.27 -17.22
N GLN A 256 9.98 -16.44 -17.59
CA GLN A 256 9.79 -15.11 -17.01
C GLN A 256 9.02 -15.24 -15.68
N THR A 257 9.30 -14.40 -14.69
CA THR A 257 8.54 -14.40 -13.44
C THR A 257 7.16 -13.75 -13.65
N PRO A 258 6.03 -14.49 -13.45
CA PRO A 258 4.70 -13.89 -13.42
C PRO A 258 4.57 -12.97 -12.21
N LEU A 259 3.62 -12.04 -12.25
CA LEU A 259 3.33 -11.22 -11.08
C LEU A 259 2.65 -12.07 -9.99
N ASP A 260 3.18 -12.03 -8.78
CA ASP A 260 2.56 -12.63 -7.59
C ASP A 260 1.67 -11.62 -6.87
N ILE A 261 0.35 -11.68 -7.10
CA ILE A 261 -0.59 -10.73 -6.50
C ILE A 261 -0.66 -10.90 -4.98
N VAL A 262 -0.64 -12.13 -4.47
CA VAL A 262 -0.61 -12.49 -3.04
C VAL A 262 0.64 -13.30 -2.78
N ARG A 263 1.34 -13.02 -1.66
CA ARG A 263 2.55 -13.75 -1.27
C ARG A 263 2.79 -13.75 0.23
N ASN A 264 3.20 -14.90 0.75
CA ASN A 264 3.85 -15.05 2.03
C ASN A 264 5.34 -14.64 1.88
N GLN A 265 5.89 -13.83 2.79
CA GLN A 265 7.07 -12.95 2.59
C GLN A 265 8.45 -13.61 2.33
N GLU A 266 8.52 -14.87 1.93
CA GLU A 266 9.78 -15.60 1.86
C GLU A 266 10.53 -15.43 0.53
N TRP A 267 9.87 -14.94 -0.53
CA TRP A 267 10.38 -15.03 -1.90
C TRP A 267 10.52 -13.65 -2.58
N GLN A 268 11.74 -13.31 -2.99
CA GLN A 268 12.15 -12.18 -3.86
C GLN A 268 12.43 -10.79 -3.23
N SER A 269 12.96 -9.90 -4.08
CA SER A 269 13.72 -8.64 -3.84
C SER A 269 13.00 -7.48 -3.16
N GLU A 270 11.71 -7.60 -2.82
CA GLU A 270 10.85 -6.53 -2.30
C GLU A 270 10.52 -6.70 -0.81
N LYS A 271 11.43 -7.30 -0.03
CA LYS A 271 11.26 -7.47 1.41
C LYS A 271 11.36 -6.11 2.10
N VAL A 272 10.25 -5.69 2.70
CA VAL A 272 10.22 -4.59 3.67
C VAL A 272 10.50 -5.21 5.03
N ALA A 273 11.64 -4.89 5.63
CA ALA A 273 12.01 -5.38 6.95
C ALA A 273 10.90 -5.07 7.96
N GLY A 274 10.61 -6.02 8.85
CA GLY A 274 9.52 -5.95 9.83
C GLY A 274 8.16 -6.43 9.32
N ASN A 275 7.92 -6.57 8.01
CA ASN A 275 6.71 -7.26 7.58
C ASN A 275 6.80 -8.77 7.90
N ARG A 276 5.70 -9.35 8.40
CA ARG A 276 5.67 -10.77 8.80
C ARG A 276 5.17 -11.67 7.68
N ALA A 277 5.72 -12.88 7.65
CA ALA A 277 5.20 -13.99 6.87
C ALA A 277 3.95 -14.56 7.57
N ARG A 278 2.80 -14.52 6.89
CA ARG A 278 1.53 -15.10 7.35
C ARG A 278 0.68 -15.48 6.15
N SER A 279 0.09 -16.66 6.16
CA SER A 279 -0.85 -17.09 5.13
C SER A 279 -2.11 -16.22 5.13
N SER A 280 -2.70 -16.05 3.95
CA SER A 280 -3.97 -15.34 3.77
C SER A 280 -5.17 -16.27 4.01
N LEU A 281 -6.35 -15.68 4.21
CA LEU A 281 -7.61 -16.41 4.33
C LEU A 281 -7.67 -17.39 5.51
N LEU A 282 -6.96 -17.14 6.61
CA LEU A 282 -7.07 -17.99 7.80
C LEU A 282 -8.48 -17.91 8.41
N THR A 283 -8.93 -19.00 9.03
CA THR A 283 -10.29 -19.11 9.57
C THR A 283 -10.28 -19.86 10.90
N THR A 284 -11.12 -19.43 11.84
CA THR A 284 -11.34 -20.09 13.14
C THR A 284 -12.77 -19.82 13.63
N LEU A 285 -13.15 -20.36 14.79
CA LEU A 285 -14.42 -20.03 15.42
C LEU A 285 -14.35 -18.63 16.05
N GLY A 286 -15.25 -17.74 15.62
CA GLY A 286 -15.49 -16.43 16.22
C GLY A 286 -16.14 -16.53 17.60
N SER A 287 -16.97 -17.55 17.79
CA SER A 287 -17.59 -17.89 19.06
C SER A 287 -18.06 -19.35 19.10
N ILE A 288 -18.26 -19.85 20.32
CA ILE A 288 -18.93 -21.11 20.60
C ILE A 288 -19.80 -20.96 21.84
N ASN A 289 -21.10 -21.23 21.72
CA ASN A 289 -22.12 -21.13 22.78
C ASN A 289 -22.10 -19.78 23.52
N ALA A 290 -21.99 -18.65 22.81
CA ALA A 290 -21.85 -17.28 23.33
C ALA A 290 -20.47 -16.89 23.93
N THR A 291 -19.49 -17.80 24.03
CA THR A 291 -18.11 -17.38 24.34
C THR A 291 -17.46 -16.94 23.06
N ARG A 292 -17.13 -15.65 23.00
CA ARG A 292 -16.52 -15.02 21.84
C ARG A 292 -15.02 -14.86 22.02
N ILE A 293 -14.34 -14.65 20.91
CA ILE A 293 -12.95 -14.20 20.93
C ILE A 293 -12.87 -12.90 21.74
N PRO A 294 -11.94 -12.80 22.73
CA PRO A 294 -11.75 -11.57 23.48
C PRO A 294 -11.48 -10.37 22.56
N SER A 295 -11.90 -9.17 22.97
CA SER A 295 -11.66 -7.94 22.19
C SER A 295 -10.15 -7.78 21.88
N GLY A 296 -9.80 -7.69 20.60
CA GLY A 296 -8.41 -7.61 20.11
C GLY A 296 -7.68 -8.95 20.01
N GLY A 297 -8.25 -10.05 20.50
CA GLY A 297 -7.71 -11.41 20.35
C GLY A 297 -7.74 -11.87 18.89
N GLN A 298 -6.90 -12.85 18.53
CA GLN A 298 -6.90 -13.46 17.19
C GLN A 298 -7.90 -14.61 17.08
N SER A 299 -7.94 -15.48 18.09
CA SER A 299 -8.77 -16.69 18.18
C SER A 299 -9.28 -16.89 19.60
N LEU A 300 -10.14 -17.89 19.80
CA LEU A 300 -10.40 -18.43 21.13
C LEU A 300 -9.11 -19.03 21.68
N PRO A 301 -8.79 -18.89 22.99
CA PRO A 301 -7.54 -19.39 23.55
C PRO A 301 -7.26 -20.86 23.21
N ALA A 302 -8.27 -21.73 23.34
CA ALA A 302 -8.19 -23.16 23.01
C ALA A 302 -7.94 -23.45 21.52
N LEU A 303 -8.34 -22.54 20.63
CA LEU A 303 -8.19 -22.68 19.19
C LEU A 303 -7.00 -21.88 18.64
N SER A 304 -6.20 -21.23 19.47
CA SER A 304 -5.00 -20.49 19.00
C SER A 304 -4.07 -21.34 18.13
N PRO A 305 -3.80 -22.62 18.47
CA PRO A 305 -2.99 -23.47 17.61
C PRO A 305 -3.64 -23.79 16.25
N SER A 306 -4.97 -23.72 16.11
CA SER A 306 -5.69 -24.10 14.87
C SER A 306 -5.28 -23.29 13.64
N LEU A 307 -4.75 -22.08 13.85
CA LEU A 307 -4.29 -21.17 12.79
C LEU A 307 -2.93 -21.58 12.20
N ASP A 308 -2.13 -22.37 12.93
CA ASP A 308 -0.74 -22.70 12.60
C ASP A 308 -0.47 -24.21 12.49
N VAL A 309 -1.51 -25.05 12.54
CA VAL A 309 -1.43 -26.51 12.36
C VAL A 309 -1.80 -26.94 10.95
N ASP A 310 -1.33 -28.11 10.53
CA ASP A 310 -1.66 -28.70 9.24
C ASP A 310 -3.06 -29.32 9.24
N TRP A 311 -3.82 -29.09 8.17
CA TRP A 311 -5.17 -29.60 7.97
C TRP A 311 -5.14 -30.84 7.06
N LYS A 312 -6.14 -31.73 7.22
CA LYS A 312 -6.29 -32.91 6.38
C LYS A 312 -6.70 -32.51 4.97
N VAL A 313 -5.99 -33.00 3.97
CA VAL A 313 -6.30 -32.79 2.55
C VAL A 313 -7.24 -33.86 2.04
N GLU A 314 -8.28 -33.44 1.32
CA GLU A 314 -9.26 -34.29 0.65
C GLU A 314 -9.49 -33.76 -0.78
N THR A 315 -9.73 -34.67 -1.73
CA THR A 315 -10.01 -34.29 -3.12
C THR A 315 -11.39 -33.63 -3.21
N LEU A 316 -11.50 -32.58 -4.01
CA LEU A 316 -12.77 -31.95 -4.36
C LEU A 316 -12.93 -31.99 -5.87
N ASP A 317 -13.95 -32.70 -6.33
CA ASP A 317 -14.31 -32.69 -7.74
C ASP A 317 -14.97 -31.36 -8.10
N VAL A 318 -14.43 -30.69 -9.12
CA VAL A 318 -14.92 -29.41 -9.63
C VAL A 318 -15.04 -29.55 -11.14
N PRO A 319 -16.25 -29.73 -11.68
CA PRO A 319 -16.46 -29.85 -13.12
C PRO A 319 -15.85 -28.65 -13.85
N GLY A 320 -14.99 -28.93 -14.84
CA GLY A 320 -14.34 -27.88 -15.64
C GLY A 320 -13.22 -27.11 -14.93
N GLY A 321 -12.92 -27.40 -13.66
CA GLY A 321 -11.91 -26.70 -12.87
C GLY A 321 -11.10 -27.58 -11.96
N GLN A 322 -10.57 -26.98 -10.89
CA GLN A 322 -9.80 -27.67 -9.87
C GLN A 322 -10.28 -27.26 -8.49
N GLY A 323 -10.20 -28.16 -7.52
CA GLY A 323 -10.53 -27.84 -6.14
C GLY A 323 -9.84 -28.75 -5.14
N VAL A 324 -9.83 -28.27 -3.89
CA VAL A 324 -9.32 -29.03 -2.75
C VAL A 324 -10.19 -28.77 -1.52
N THR A 325 -10.36 -29.81 -0.71
CA THR A 325 -11.00 -29.75 0.61
C THR A 325 -9.93 -29.87 1.68
N LEU A 326 -9.97 -28.97 2.67
CA LEU A 326 -9.10 -28.98 3.83
C LEU A 326 -9.97 -29.09 5.08
N ARG A 327 -9.74 -30.11 5.92
CA ARG A 327 -10.56 -30.39 7.11
C ARG A 327 -9.71 -30.41 8.38
N LEU A 328 -10.20 -29.74 9.43
CA LEU A 328 -9.62 -29.74 10.77
C LEU A 328 -10.68 -30.17 11.79
N PRO A 329 -10.53 -31.38 12.37
CA PRO A 329 -11.33 -31.79 13.51
C PRO A 329 -10.98 -30.98 14.76
N LEU A 330 -11.98 -30.33 15.36
CA LEU A 330 -11.80 -29.43 16.52
C LEU A 330 -11.94 -30.14 17.88
N GLU A 331 -12.41 -31.39 17.90
CA GLU A 331 -12.66 -32.16 19.13
C GLU A 331 -11.45 -32.16 20.08
N GLY A 332 -10.25 -32.46 19.57
CA GLY A 332 -9.04 -32.49 20.41
C GLY A 332 -8.61 -31.13 20.98
N TYR A 333 -9.09 -30.01 20.42
CA TYR A 333 -8.84 -28.67 20.96
C TYR A 333 -9.89 -28.26 21.99
N LEU A 334 -11.14 -28.68 21.78
CA LEU A 334 -12.28 -28.25 22.58
C LEU A 334 -12.59 -29.20 23.75
N ALA A 335 -12.23 -30.49 23.65
CA ALA A 335 -12.55 -31.53 24.63
C ALA A 335 -12.11 -31.17 26.06
N ASN A 336 -10.95 -30.54 26.21
CA ASN A 336 -10.37 -30.19 27.52
C ASN A 336 -10.69 -28.74 27.93
N THR A 337 -11.72 -28.15 27.34
CA THR A 337 -12.19 -26.81 27.69
C THR A 337 -13.49 -26.91 28.48
N ASN A 338 -13.94 -25.79 29.06
CA ASN A 338 -15.26 -25.73 29.71
C ASN A 338 -16.45 -25.88 28.73
N ARG A 339 -16.18 -26.14 27.44
CA ARG A 339 -17.14 -26.21 26.33
C ARG A 339 -16.72 -27.28 25.32
N PRO A 340 -16.72 -28.56 25.72
CA PRO A 340 -16.40 -29.64 24.79
C PRO A 340 -17.41 -29.66 23.64
N ALA A 341 -16.90 -29.79 22.43
CA ALA A 341 -17.72 -29.93 21.24
C ALA A 341 -16.98 -30.75 20.18
N LYS A 342 -17.71 -31.65 19.52
CA LYS A 342 -17.27 -32.42 18.35
C LYS A 342 -17.66 -31.67 17.08
N LEU A 343 -16.79 -30.76 16.64
CA LEU A 343 -16.99 -29.96 15.44
C LEU A 343 -15.86 -30.22 14.45
N ASP A 344 -16.18 -30.17 13.16
CA ASP A 344 -15.18 -30.12 12.10
C ASP A 344 -15.25 -28.75 11.43
N LEU A 345 -14.09 -28.13 11.24
CA LEU A 345 -13.94 -26.93 10.41
C LEU A 345 -13.39 -27.34 9.04
N VAL A 346 -14.08 -26.97 7.98
CA VAL A 346 -13.78 -27.40 6.62
C VAL A 346 -13.67 -26.18 5.70
N LYS A 347 -12.68 -26.19 4.81
CA LYS A 347 -12.54 -25.18 3.74
C LYS A 347 -12.51 -25.88 2.39
N HIS A 348 -13.30 -25.38 1.46
CA HIS A 348 -13.24 -25.76 0.05
C HIS A 348 -12.70 -24.59 -0.75
N TYR A 349 -11.61 -24.83 -1.49
CA TYR A 349 -11.11 -23.91 -2.50
C TYR A 349 -11.46 -24.45 -3.88
N ARG A 350 -12.02 -23.59 -4.75
CA ARG A 350 -12.32 -23.94 -6.14
C ARG A 350 -11.79 -22.87 -7.07
N LEU A 351 -11.16 -23.29 -8.16
CA LEU A 351 -10.63 -22.42 -9.19
C LEU A 351 -11.09 -22.91 -10.56
N LEU A 352 -11.72 -22.02 -11.30
CA LEU A 352 -12.21 -22.28 -12.66
C LEU A 352 -11.30 -21.55 -13.68
N PRO A 353 -11.06 -22.15 -14.86
CA PRO A 353 -10.38 -21.48 -15.96
C PRO A 353 -11.28 -20.38 -16.56
N GLN A 354 -10.70 -19.45 -17.33
CA GLN A 354 -11.41 -18.30 -17.89
C GLN A 354 -12.59 -18.69 -18.80
N GLY A 355 -12.58 -19.87 -19.43
CA GLY A 355 -13.70 -20.32 -20.27
C GLY A 355 -14.94 -20.76 -19.48
N GLU A 356 -14.76 -21.13 -18.21
CA GLU A 356 -15.81 -21.64 -17.31
C GLU A 356 -16.17 -20.61 -16.22
N SER A 357 -15.26 -19.70 -15.89
CA SER A 357 -15.49 -18.52 -15.03
C SER A 357 -15.87 -17.30 -15.86
N SER A 358 -16.64 -16.36 -15.29
CA SER A 358 -16.95 -15.07 -15.92
C SER A 358 -15.73 -14.19 -16.21
N ASP A 359 -14.64 -14.40 -15.48
CA ASP A 359 -13.49 -13.47 -15.41
C ASP A 359 -12.13 -14.18 -15.37
N GLY A 360 -12.07 -15.39 -14.83
CA GLY A 360 -10.84 -16.16 -14.60
C GLY A 360 -9.93 -15.63 -13.49
N TYR A 361 -10.33 -14.59 -12.76
CA TYR A 361 -9.55 -13.92 -11.70
C TYR A 361 -10.17 -14.10 -10.31
N THR A 362 -11.10 -15.04 -10.16
CA THR A 362 -11.79 -15.35 -8.91
C THR A 362 -11.36 -16.72 -8.37
N LEU A 363 -11.14 -16.77 -7.05
CA LEU A 363 -10.98 -18.01 -6.29
C LEU A 363 -12.19 -18.16 -5.37
N ASP A 364 -12.96 -19.23 -5.53
CA ASP A 364 -14.09 -19.49 -4.65
C ASP A 364 -13.59 -20.11 -3.35
N LEU A 365 -14.03 -19.53 -2.24
CA LEU A 365 -13.78 -20.03 -0.90
C LEU A 365 -15.12 -20.35 -0.22
N GLU A 366 -15.29 -21.58 0.23
CA GLU A 366 -16.39 -21.98 1.10
C GLU A 366 -15.82 -22.45 2.43
N THR A 367 -16.32 -21.89 3.53
CA THR A 367 -15.99 -22.32 4.89
C THR A 367 -17.22 -22.98 5.50
N VAL A 368 -17.05 -24.18 6.04
CA VAL A 368 -18.14 -24.97 6.65
C VAL A 368 -17.77 -25.37 8.07
N ILE A 369 -18.73 -25.29 8.99
CA ILE A 369 -18.66 -25.96 10.29
C ILE A 369 -19.66 -27.10 10.26
N GLU A 370 -19.19 -28.31 10.54
CA GLU A 370 -20.03 -29.50 10.68
C GLU A 370 -20.18 -29.84 12.16
N ASN A 371 -21.42 -30.06 12.60
CA ASN A 371 -21.71 -30.42 13.98
C ASN A 371 -21.88 -31.93 14.11
N HIS A 372 -20.95 -32.59 14.82
CA HIS A 372 -21.02 -34.01 15.15
C HIS A 372 -21.43 -34.27 16.61
N ASN A 373 -21.91 -33.23 17.30
CA ASN A 373 -22.47 -33.36 18.65
C ASN A 373 -23.91 -33.90 18.56
N PRO A 374 -24.37 -34.64 19.59
CA PRO A 374 -25.76 -35.03 19.71
C PRO A 374 -26.70 -33.84 20.03
N GLN A 375 -26.15 -32.64 20.28
CA GLN A 375 -26.89 -31.43 20.64
C GLN A 375 -26.56 -30.29 19.65
N ALA A 376 -27.48 -29.34 19.55
CA ALA A 376 -27.25 -28.12 18.79
C ALA A 376 -26.13 -27.29 19.43
N VAL A 377 -25.34 -26.61 18.60
CA VAL A 377 -24.24 -25.75 19.04
C VAL A 377 -24.35 -24.39 18.35
N ASP A 378 -24.25 -23.32 19.13
CA ASP A 378 -24.19 -21.97 18.57
C ASP A 378 -22.75 -21.62 18.22
N VAL A 379 -22.50 -21.24 16.99
CA VAL A 379 -21.15 -20.87 16.53
C VAL A 379 -21.18 -19.63 15.65
N SER A 380 -20.03 -18.96 15.56
CA SER A 380 -19.77 -17.97 14.52
C SER A 380 -18.40 -18.21 13.90
N PHE A 381 -18.18 -17.69 12.71
CA PHE A 381 -16.90 -17.74 12.01
C PHE A 381 -16.12 -16.47 12.30
N ARG A 382 -14.80 -16.60 12.44
CA ARG A 382 -13.86 -15.51 12.20
C ARG A 382 -13.11 -15.79 10.91
N GLN A 383 -13.24 -14.88 9.96
CA GLN A 383 -12.55 -14.95 8.67
C GLN A 383 -11.49 -13.84 8.59
N GLU A 384 -10.24 -14.22 8.35
CA GLU A 384 -9.17 -13.28 8.00
C GLU A 384 -9.14 -13.06 6.49
N GLY A 385 -8.75 -11.85 6.09
CA GLY A 385 -8.66 -11.43 4.70
C GLY A 385 -7.33 -11.81 4.04
N LEU A 386 -7.09 -11.16 2.90
CA LEU A 386 -5.84 -11.31 2.16
C LEU A 386 -4.74 -10.47 2.79
N SER A 387 -3.49 -10.92 2.65
CA SER A 387 -2.32 -10.17 3.04
C SER A 387 -1.21 -10.33 2.01
N GLY A 388 -0.15 -9.55 2.14
CA GLY A 388 1.05 -9.73 1.33
C GLY A 388 0.94 -9.23 -0.10
N LEU A 389 -0.06 -8.39 -0.42
CA LEU A 389 -0.28 -7.91 -1.80
C LEU A 389 0.98 -7.31 -2.43
N THR A 390 1.22 -7.56 -3.71
CA THR A 390 2.45 -7.07 -4.36
C THR A 390 2.68 -5.57 -4.14
N LEU A 391 3.93 -5.20 -3.83
CA LEU A 391 4.34 -3.82 -3.50
C LEU A 391 4.90 -3.11 -4.72
N GLU A 392 4.45 -3.48 -5.91
CA GLU A 392 5.02 -2.99 -7.15
C GLU A 392 5.15 -1.46 -7.14
N GLY A 393 6.39 -1.00 -7.27
CA GLY A 393 6.71 0.41 -7.31
C GLY A 393 6.54 1.15 -5.99
N TRP A 394 6.50 0.49 -4.84
CA TRP A 394 6.27 1.11 -3.52
C TRP A 394 7.17 2.30 -3.20
N TRP A 395 8.35 2.38 -3.80
CA TRP A 395 9.30 3.47 -3.60
C TRP A 395 9.06 4.72 -4.46
N TYR A 396 8.20 4.63 -5.49
CA TYR A 396 7.78 5.77 -6.35
C TYR A 396 6.27 5.96 -6.44
N SER A 397 5.48 4.92 -6.20
CA SER A 397 4.02 4.96 -6.29
C SER A 397 3.45 5.88 -5.22
N VAL A 398 2.57 6.79 -5.63
CA VAL A 398 1.86 7.68 -4.71
C VAL A 398 0.36 7.50 -4.94
N LYS A 399 -0.28 6.73 -4.05
CA LYS A 399 -1.74 6.68 -3.97
C LYS A 399 -2.23 7.98 -3.36
N ILE A 400 -3.34 8.50 -3.88
CA ILE A 400 -4.05 9.65 -3.31
C ILE A 400 -5.30 9.11 -2.65
N SER A 401 -5.46 9.38 -1.36
CA SER A 401 -6.69 9.05 -0.66
C SER A 401 -7.84 9.93 -1.18
N PRO A 402 -9.07 9.40 -1.29
CA PRO A 402 -10.26 10.22 -1.52
C PRO A 402 -10.42 11.27 -0.41
N HIS A 403 -9.92 10.97 0.80
CA HIS A 403 -9.85 11.90 1.93
C HIS A 403 -8.64 12.84 1.78
N MET A 404 -8.88 14.09 1.38
CA MET A 404 -7.87 15.12 1.03
C MET A 404 -6.72 15.30 2.05
N PHE A 405 -6.94 15.01 3.33
CA PHE A 405 -5.94 15.14 4.41
C PHE A 405 -5.43 13.80 4.95
N SER A 406 -5.80 12.67 4.33
CA SER A 406 -5.31 11.34 4.70
C SER A 406 -4.27 10.85 3.69
N GLY A 407 -3.14 10.33 4.17
CA GLY A 407 -2.15 9.71 3.31
C GLY A 407 -2.50 8.25 3.01
N ALA A 408 -2.65 7.88 1.73
CA ALA A 408 -2.85 6.50 1.28
C ALA A 408 -1.52 5.73 1.25
N GLY A 409 -1.54 4.48 1.73
CA GLY A 409 -0.40 3.58 1.66
C GLY A 409 -0.33 2.83 0.35
N ASN A 410 0.51 1.80 0.29
CA ASN A 410 0.64 0.90 -0.87
C ASN A 410 -0.30 -0.31 -0.78
N ARG A 411 -0.79 -0.61 0.42
CA ARG A 411 -1.69 -1.72 0.75
C ARG A 411 -2.76 -1.15 1.66
N ASP A 412 -3.76 -0.50 1.11
CA ASP A 412 -4.85 0.05 1.93
C ASP A 412 -5.97 -0.98 2.05
N ILE A 413 -6.72 -0.96 3.15
CA ILE A 413 -7.95 -1.76 3.25
C ILE A 413 -9.08 -0.92 2.65
N ILE A 414 -9.79 -1.47 1.67
CA ILE A 414 -10.98 -0.85 1.10
C ILE A 414 -12.20 -1.70 1.41
N PHE A 415 -13.35 -1.06 1.57
CA PHE A 415 -14.61 -1.75 1.79
C PHE A 415 -15.79 -0.88 1.34
N ASP A 416 -16.91 -1.52 1.05
CA ASP A 416 -18.18 -0.90 0.64
C ASP A 416 -19.28 -1.55 1.49
N THR A 417 -20.06 -0.74 2.20
CA THR A 417 -21.18 -1.21 3.03
C THR A 417 -22.50 -0.77 2.41
N LEU A 418 -23.60 -1.45 2.75
CA LEU A 418 -24.93 -1.00 2.28
C LEU A 418 -25.30 0.40 2.78
N ALA A 419 -24.74 0.85 3.91
CA ALA A 419 -24.95 2.20 4.43
C ALA A 419 -24.01 3.26 3.82
N THR A 420 -22.81 2.86 3.37
CA THR A 420 -21.75 3.75 2.89
C THR A 420 -21.13 3.22 1.61
N ASP A 421 -21.23 4.02 0.56
CA ASP A 421 -20.84 3.66 -0.80
C ASP A 421 -19.39 3.15 -0.98
N HIS A 422 -18.39 3.70 -0.29
CA HIS A 422 -16.99 3.28 -0.41
C HIS A 422 -16.17 3.95 0.68
N ASP A 423 -15.34 3.20 1.40
CA ASP A 423 -14.41 3.76 2.38
C ASP A 423 -13.06 3.01 2.38
N ILE A 424 -12.05 3.66 2.97
CA ILE A 424 -10.66 3.24 2.97
C ILE A 424 -10.02 3.42 4.34
N SER A 425 -9.52 2.32 4.90
CA SER A 425 -8.62 2.35 6.06
C SER A 425 -7.18 2.27 5.57
N THR A 426 -6.46 3.40 5.65
CA THR A 426 -5.14 3.48 5.02
C THR A 426 -4.06 2.74 5.82
N THR A 427 -3.04 2.22 5.14
CA THR A 427 -1.90 1.54 5.81
C THR A 427 -1.30 2.40 6.93
N ARG A 428 -1.17 3.72 6.69
CA ARG A 428 -0.62 4.67 7.66
C ARG A 428 -1.50 4.81 8.90
N GLN A 429 -2.82 4.80 8.73
CA GLN A 429 -3.77 4.86 9.85
C GLN A 429 -3.69 3.58 10.69
N VAL A 430 -3.73 2.41 10.03
CA VAL A 430 -3.64 1.09 10.69
C VAL A 430 -2.30 0.95 11.44
N PHE A 431 -1.19 1.30 10.80
CA PHE A 431 0.14 1.33 11.44
C PHE A 431 0.18 2.30 12.63
N SER A 432 -0.32 3.53 12.46
CA SER A 432 -0.33 4.51 13.56
C SER A 432 -1.19 4.04 14.73
N LYS A 433 -2.30 3.34 14.48
CA LYS A 433 -3.16 2.79 15.52
C LYS A 433 -2.42 1.70 16.29
N ALA A 434 -1.82 0.76 15.58
CA ALA A 434 -1.07 -0.35 16.15
C ALA A 434 0.11 0.14 17.01
N LYS A 435 0.84 1.16 16.53
CA LYS A 435 1.94 1.79 17.27
C LYS A 435 1.49 2.55 18.52
N LYS A 436 0.35 3.26 18.46
CA LYS A 436 -0.15 4.09 19.58
C LYS A 436 -0.89 3.27 20.65
N THR A 437 -1.49 2.15 20.27
CA THR A 437 -2.29 1.32 21.17
C THR A 437 -2.00 -0.16 20.95
N PRO A 438 -0.84 -0.67 21.41
CA PRO A 438 -0.44 -2.06 21.16
C PRO A 438 -1.41 -3.10 21.74
N SER A 439 -2.15 -2.77 22.81
CA SER A 439 -3.17 -3.63 23.41
C SER A 439 -4.45 -3.77 22.58
N LYS A 440 -4.71 -2.84 21.65
CA LYS A 440 -5.84 -2.86 20.72
C LYS A 440 -5.36 -2.32 19.36
N PRO A 441 -4.54 -3.11 18.64
CA PRO A 441 -3.74 -2.59 17.54
C PRO A 441 -4.56 -2.36 16.26
N ASN A 442 -5.76 -2.94 16.17
CA ASN A 442 -6.59 -2.86 14.98
C ASN A 442 -7.41 -1.56 14.93
N VAL A 443 -7.68 -1.12 13.71
CA VAL A 443 -8.70 -0.11 13.40
C VAL A 443 -10.02 -0.85 13.20
N ARG A 444 -11.06 -0.44 13.94
CA ARG A 444 -12.40 -0.99 13.74
C ARG A 444 -13.04 -0.35 12.52
N LEU A 445 -13.59 -1.17 11.61
CA LEU A 445 -14.30 -0.72 10.42
C LEU A 445 -15.78 -0.47 10.76
N PHE A 446 -16.41 -1.41 11.46
CA PHE A 446 -17.73 -1.27 12.09
C PHE A 446 -17.84 -2.18 13.31
N ALA A 447 -18.74 -1.83 14.23
CA ALA A 447 -19.04 -2.55 15.48
C ALA A 447 -20.40 -3.26 15.45
N ASP A 448 -20.63 -4.13 16.43
CA ASP A 448 -21.85 -4.93 16.62
C ASP A 448 -23.09 -4.10 16.97
N ASN A 449 -22.91 -2.90 17.51
CA ASN A 449 -23.98 -1.99 17.88
C ASN A 449 -24.41 -1.04 16.74
N GLU A 450 -23.79 -1.14 15.56
CA GLU A 450 -24.14 -0.36 14.38
C GLU A 450 -25.31 -0.99 13.60
N PRO A 451 -26.06 -0.19 12.81
CA PRO A 451 -27.17 -0.71 12.00
C PRO A 451 -26.72 -1.83 11.05
N ALA A 452 -27.63 -2.78 10.76
CA ALA A 452 -27.36 -3.91 9.87
C ALA A 452 -26.80 -3.49 8.49
N GLU A 453 -27.26 -2.36 7.95
CA GLU A 453 -26.76 -1.81 6.67
C GLU A 453 -25.27 -1.42 6.74
N SER A 454 -24.80 -0.87 7.86
CA SER A 454 -23.39 -0.55 8.09
C SER A 454 -22.54 -1.80 8.34
N ARG A 455 -23.17 -2.88 8.79
CA ARG A 455 -22.54 -4.19 9.06
C ARG A 455 -22.64 -5.17 7.89
N SER A 456 -23.23 -4.75 6.77
CA SER A 456 -23.39 -5.56 5.57
C SER A 456 -22.45 -5.03 4.49
N LEU A 457 -21.57 -5.88 3.99
CA LEU A 457 -20.52 -5.53 3.03
C LEU A 457 -20.90 -5.99 1.62
N ASN A 458 -20.79 -5.10 0.65
CA ASN A 458 -20.74 -5.48 -0.76
C ASN A 458 -19.38 -6.12 -1.07
N TYR A 459 -18.31 -5.53 -0.54
CA TYR A 459 -16.97 -6.10 -0.60
C TYR A 459 -16.04 -5.58 0.49
N ILE A 460 -14.96 -6.32 0.74
CA ILE A 460 -13.83 -5.89 1.57
C ILE A 460 -12.53 -6.48 1.03
N GLY A 461 -11.47 -5.68 0.99
CA GLY A 461 -10.24 -6.11 0.33
C GLY A 461 -9.00 -5.31 0.69
N VAL A 462 -7.86 -5.79 0.19
CA VAL A 462 -6.60 -5.07 0.20
C VAL A 462 -6.35 -4.49 -1.19
N ASP A 463 -5.97 -3.22 -1.21
CA ASP A 463 -5.90 -2.40 -2.39
C ASP A 463 -4.47 -1.93 -2.68
N ALA A 464 -3.94 -2.34 -3.83
CA ALA A 464 -2.65 -1.88 -4.36
C ALA A 464 -2.86 -0.86 -5.50
N GLN A 465 -1.77 -0.34 -6.06
CA GLN A 465 -1.85 0.68 -7.12
C GLN A 465 -2.60 0.17 -8.37
N TYR A 466 -2.23 -1.02 -8.86
CA TYR A 466 -2.72 -1.59 -10.12
C TYR A 466 -3.54 -2.86 -9.96
N PHE A 467 -3.49 -3.47 -8.78
CA PHE A 467 -4.11 -4.75 -8.49
C PHE A 467 -4.98 -4.62 -7.25
N ASN A 468 -5.98 -5.49 -7.18
CA ASN A 468 -6.90 -5.53 -6.06
C ASN A 468 -7.11 -6.99 -5.66
N ALA A 469 -7.17 -7.22 -4.35
CA ALA A 469 -7.57 -8.49 -3.80
C ALA A 469 -8.73 -8.27 -2.83
N SER A 470 -9.93 -8.61 -3.24
CA SER A 470 -11.15 -8.36 -2.46
C SER A 470 -12.01 -9.61 -2.34
N MET A 471 -12.71 -9.68 -1.23
CA MET A 471 -13.72 -10.67 -0.96
C MET A 471 -15.10 -10.05 -1.22
N THR A 472 -15.93 -10.80 -1.93
CA THR A 472 -17.33 -10.47 -2.24
C THR A 472 -18.21 -11.65 -1.84
N ALA A 473 -19.50 -11.42 -1.64
CA ALA A 473 -20.45 -12.50 -1.43
C ALA A 473 -20.50 -13.40 -2.67
N HIS A 474 -20.56 -14.71 -2.48
CA HIS A 474 -20.64 -15.62 -3.61
C HIS A 474 -22.03 -15.51 -4.28
N PRO A 475 -22.17 -15.58 -5.62
CA PRO A 475 -23.48 -15.47 -6.30
C PRO A 475 -24.53 -16.51 -5.85
N LEU A 476 -24.08 -17.68 -5.38
CA LEU A 476 -24.92 -18.73 -4.79
C LEU A 476 -25.23 -18.55 -3.30
N ASP A 477 -24.66 -17.55 -2.65
CA ASP A 477 -24.76 -17.28 -1.21
C ASP A 477 -24.53 -15.78 -0.98
N THR A 478 -25.53 -14.99 -1.35
CA THR A 478 -25.47 -13.52 -1.31
C THR A 478 -25.44 -12.96 0.12
N ASP A 479 -25.77 -13.79 1.10
CA ASP A 479 -25.93 -13.36 2.50
C ASP A 479 -24.63 -13.51 3.31
N SER A 480 -23.58 -14.14 2.74
CA SER A 480 -22.31 -14.42 3.44
C SER A 480 -21.54 -13.20 3.96
N LEU A 481 -21.85 -12.00 3.46
CA LEU A 481 -21.28 -10.73 3.92
C LEU A 481 -22.34 -9.79 4.51
N THR A 482 -23.52 -10.31 4.85
CA THR A 482 -24.62 -9.52 5.42
C THR A 482 -24.65 -9.63 6.95
N ASP A 483 -25.07 -8.54 7.59
CA ASP A 483 -25.27 -8.42 9.03
C ASP A 483 -24.12 -8.95 9.91
N LEU A 484 -22.87 -8.71 9.52
CA LEU A 484 -21.68 -9.22 10.22
C LEU A 484 -21.59 -8.68 11.65
N TYR A 485 -21.03 -9.45 12.58
CA TYR A 485 -20.92 -9.03 13.97
C TYR A 485 -19.95 -7.86 14.13
N GLN A 486 -18.78 -7.91 13.51
CA GLN A 486 -17.80 -6.81 13.48
C GLN A 486 -16.78 -7.01 12.35
N ALA A 487 -16.10 -5.93 11.96
CA ALA A 487 -14.93 -6.00 11.08
C ALA A 487 -13.81 -5.05 11.55
N GLU A 488 -12.57 -5.48 11.36
CA GLU A 488 -11.37 -4.75 11.79
C GLU A 488 -10.23 -4.86 10.77
N ALA A 489 -9.40 -3.82 10.66
CA ALA A 489 -8.17 -3.77 9.89
C ALA A 489 -6.94 -3.77 10.82
N GLY A 490 -5.93 -4.59 10.52
CA GLY A 490 -4.74 -4.76 11.37
C GLY A 490 -3.45 -4.88 10.57
N VAL A 491 -2.31 -4.67 11.25
CA VAL A 491 -0.97 -4.88 10.67
C VAL A 491 -0.56 -6.34 10.74
N ILE A 492 0.16 -6.81 9.72
CA ILE A 492 0.84 -8.11 9.67
C ILE A 492 2.35 -7.84 9.65
N ALA A 493 2.84 -7.20 10.71
CA ALA A 493 4.21 -6.70 10.80
C ALA A 493 4.67 -6.52 12.27
N ASP A 494 5.97 -6.66 12.47
CA ASP A 494 6.74 -6.17 13.61
C ASP A 494 6.89 -4.65 13.49
N ILE A 495 6.05 -3.92 14.24
CA ILE A 495 5.90 -2.46 14.13
C ILE A 495 7.20 -1.71 14.39
N ASP A 496 8.02 -2.22 15.30
CA ASP A 496 9.27 -1.59 15.71
C ASP A 496 10.40 -1.75 14.67
N ASP A 497 10.29 -2.77 13.81
CA ASP A 497 11.24 -3.04 12.73
C ASP A 497 10.89 -2.29 11.43
N ILE A 498 9.69 -1.71 11.35
CA ILE A 498 9.28 -0.90 10.19
C ILE A 498 9.99 0.46 10.20
N GLN A 499 10.81 0.69 9.18
CA GLN A 499 11.46 1.99 8.97
C GLN A 499 10.44 3.09 8.65
N LYS A 500 10.71 4.34 9.09
CA LYS A 500 9.80 5.48 8.88
C LYS A 500 9.50 5.75 7.39
N SER A 501 10.48 5.55 6.51
CA SER A 501 10.33 5.67 5.05
C SER A 501 9.44 4.58 4.44
N GLN A 502 9.24 3.46 5.12
CA GLN A 502 8.58 2.25 4.62
C GLN A 502 7.19 2.01 5.22
N ILE A 503 6.68 2.90 6.08
CA ILE A 503 5.34 2.78 6.70
C ILE A 503 4.23 2.56 5.66
N GLN A 504 4.35 3.15 4.48
CA GLN A 504 3.35 2.98 3.42
C GLN A 504 3.33 1.56 2.83
N ALA A 505 4.43 0.81 2.97
CA ALA A 505 4.59 -0.55 2.46
C ALA A 505 4.39 -1.62 3.56
N THR A 506 3.95 -1.23 4.75
CA THR A 506 3.61 -2.16 5.83
C THR A 506 2.51 -3.11 5.37
N ASN A 507 2.65 -4.39 5.71
CA ASN A 507 1.63 -5.39 5.42
C ASN A 507 0.43 -5.17 6.34
N VAL A 508 -0.76 -5.16 5.76
CA VAL A 508 -2.03 -5.07 6.48
C VAL A 508 -2.97 -6.13 5.95
N SER A 509 -3.94 -6.50 6.77
CA SER A 509 -5.06 -7.36 6.42
C SER A 509 -6.29 -6.89 7.16
N PHE A 510 -7.43 -7.49 6.86
CA PHE A 510 -8.69 -7.30 7.55
C PHE A 510 -9.16 -8.62 8.15
N ARG A 511 -10.13 -8.54 9.06
CA ARG A 511 -10.86 -9.69 9.58
C ARG A 511 -12.29 -9.29 9.89
N PHE A 512 -13.20 -10.25 9.81
CA PHE A 512 -14.58 -10.05 10.24
C PHE A 512 -15.12 -11.30 10.95
N ASP A 513 -16.11 -11.06 11.80
CA ASP A 513 -16.82 -12.11 12.52
C ASP A 513 -18.26 -12.17 12.01
N THR A 514 -18.77 -13.36 11.75
CA THR A 514 -20.20 -13.54 11.44
C THR A 514 -21.04 -13.42 12.70
N THR A 515 -22.35 -13.24 12.52
CA THR A 515 -23.31 -13.45 13.60
C THR A 515 -23.33 -14.92 14.03
N GLU A 516 -23.82 -15.17 15.25
CA GLU A 516 -23.99 -16.53 15.76
C GLU A 516 -25.12 -17.24 15.02
N GLN A 517 -24.86 -18.49 14.65
CA GLN A 517 -25.79 -19.39 14.01
C GLN A 517 -25.86 -20.69 14.81
N THR A 518 -27.08 -21.15 15.07
CA THR A 518 -27.32 -22.45 15.71
C THR A 518 -27.18 -23.56 14.67
N ILE A 519 -26.30 -24.53 14.92
CA ILE A 519 -26.14 -25.72 14.08
C ILE A 519 -26.74 -26.91 14.80
N GLU A 520 -27.79 -27.48 14.22
CA GLU A 520 -28.43 -28.70 14.72
C GLU A 520 -27.48 -29.92 14.71
N PRO A 521 -27.76 -30.99 15.47
CA PRO A 521 -27.02 -32.25 15.40
C PRO A 521 -26.91 -32.77 13.96
N ASP A 522 -25.71 -33.21 13.56
CA ASP A 522 -25.36 -33.64 12.19
C ASP A 522 -25.60 -32.57 11.10
N GLY A 523 -25.87 -31.33 11.52
CA GLY A 523 -26.06 -30.17 10.67
C GLY A 523 -24.75 -29.51 10.27
N LYS A 524 -24.87 -28.51 9.39
CA LYS A 524 -23.74 -27.67 8.97
C LYS A 524 -24.14 -26.21 8.80
N ALA A 525 -23.23 -25.30 9.13
CA ALA A 525 -23.28 -23.90 8.71
C ALA A 525 -22.21 -23.68 7.63
N SER A 526 -22.54 -22.92 6.60
CA SER A 526 -21.64 -22.62 5.48
C SER A 526 -21.60 -21.12 5.22
N GLN A 527 -20.46 -20.64 4.76
CA GLN A 527 -20.25 -19.29 4.25
C GLN A 527 -19.45 -19.37 2.96
N ARG A 528 -19.92 -18.72 1.89
CA ARG A 528 -19.26 -18.75 0.58
C ARG A 528 -18.87 -17.36 0.12
N TYR A 529 -17.65 -17.26 -0.37
CA TYR A 529 -17.03 -16.03 -0.82
C TYR A 529 -16.45 -16.20 -2.21
N GLN A 530 -16.54 -15.14 -3.02
CA GLN A 530 -15.70 -14.98 -4.19
C GLN A 530 -14.52 -14.08 -3.83
N VAL A 531 -13.31 -14.61 -3.98
CA VAL A 531 -12.07 -13.89 -3.73
C VAL A 531 -11.51 -13.41 -5.07
N PHE A 532 -11.78 -12.16 -5.42
CA PHE A 532 -11.21 -11.51 -6.60
C PHE A 532 -9.72 -11.23 -6.39
N LEU A 533 -8.90 -11.63 -7.35
CA LEU A 533 -7.43 -11.60 -7.30
C LEU A 533 -6.90 -11.11 -8.66
N GLY A 534 -7.10 -9.84 -8.97
CA GLY A 534 -6.93 -9.38 -10.34
C GLY A 534 -6.45 -7.95 -10.55
N PRO A 535 -6.24 -7.59 -11.83
CA PRO A 535 -5.95 -6.22 -12.23
C PRO A 535 -7.14 -5.30 -11.96
N LYS A 536 -6.85 -4.02 -11.73
CA LYS A 536 -7.86 -2.96 -11.66
C LYS A 536 -8.33 -2.51 -13.05
N ASP A 537 -8.81 -3.47 -13.82
CA ASP A 537 -9.44 -3.21 -15.11
C ASP A 537 -10.91 -2.80 -14.88
N PRO A 538 -11.38 -1.64 -15.41
CA PRO A 538 -12.73 -1.17 -15.15
C PRO A 538 -13.85 -2.13 -15.61
N GLU A 539 -13.67 -2.82 -16.73
CA GLU A 539 -14.66 -3.76 -17.25
C GLU A 539 -14.71 -4.99 -16.34
N LEU A 540 -13.55 -5.53 -15.98
CA LEU A 540 -13.42 -6.65 -15.06
C LEU A 540 -13.98 -6.36 -13.67
N LEU A 541 -13.66 -5.20 -13.08
CA LEU A 541 -14.16 -4.86 -11.74
C LEU A 541 -15.67 -4.64 -11.72
N SER A 542 -16.28 -4.28 -12.85
CA SER A 542 -17.73 -4.09 -12.93
C SER A 542 -18.51 -5.39 -12.79
N THR A 543 -17.94 -6.54 -13.17
CA THR A 543 -18.59 -7.85 -13.02
C THR A 543 -18.59 -8.36 -11.58
N HIS A 544 -17.79 -7.74 -10.70
CA HIS A 544 -17.65 -8.11 -9.29
C HIS A 544 -18.14 -7.05 -8.31
N GLU A 545 -18.88 -6.04 -8.77
CA GLU A 545 -19.31 -4.89 -7.96
C GLU A 545 -18.13 -4.07 -7.36
N LEU A 546 -16.91 -4.27 -7.88
CA LEU A 546 -15.67 -3.63 -7.44
C LEU A 546 -15.33 -2.35 -8.21
N SER A 547 -16.26 -1.79 -9.00
CA SER A 547 -16.02 -0.61 -9.85
C SER A 547 -15.47 0.61 -9.09
N ARG A 548 -15.72 0.68 -7.78
CA ARG A 548 -15.29 1.78 -6.90
C ARG A 548 -13.89 1.57 -6.32
N ALA A 549 -13.29 0.39 -6.47
CA ALA A 549 -11.91 0.12 -6.04
C ALA A 549 -10.85 0.92 -6.82
N ILE A 550 -11.22 1.57 -7.94
CA ILE A 550 -10.35 2.49 -8.67
C ILE A 550 -10.49 3.92 -8.14
N GLU A 551 -9.46 4.34 -7.39
CA GLU A 551 -9.38 5.66 -6.77
C GLU A 551 -8.81 6.73 -7.71
N TYR A 552 -9.70 7.43 -8.43
CA TYR A 552 -9.32 8.53 -9.34
C TYR A 552 -8.93 9.84 -8.62
N GLY A 553 -8.92 9.86 -7.27
CA GLY A 553 -8.57 11.03 -6.47
C GLY A 553 -9.69 12.09 -6.42
N TRP A 554 -9.33 13.37 -6.27
CA TRP A 554 -10.30 14.44 -5.98
C TRP A 554 -11.11 14.94 -7.19
N PHE A 555 -10.66 14.63 -8.41
CA PHE A 555 -11.29 15.11 -9.66
C PHE A 555 -11.67 13.95 -10.60
N PRO A 556 -12.48 12.97 -10.15
CA PRO A 556 -12.87 11.82 -10.97
C PRO A 556 -13.63 12.24 -12.24
N TRP A 557 -14.40 13.34 -12.18
CA TRP A 557 -15.11 13.90 -13.33
C TRP A 557 -14.19 14.48 -14.42
N ILE A 558 -12.90 14.67 -14.12
CA ILE A 558 -11.88 15.02 -15.13
C ILE A 558 -11.10 13.77 -15.53
N ALA A 559 -10.65 12.98 -14.54
CA ALA A 559 -9.80 11.82 -14.78
C ALA A 559 -10.49 10.74 -15.63
N LYS A 560 -11.76 10.40 -15.34
CA LYS A 560 -12.51 9.36 -16.08
C LYS A 560 -12.70 9.74 -17.57
N PRO A 561 -13.17 10.95 -17.93
CA PRO A 561 -13.25 11.34 -19.34
C PRO A 561 -11.90 11.36 -20.05
N LEU A 562 -10.84 11.86 -19.39
CA LEU A 562 -9.49 11.85 -19.99
C LEU A 562 -8.99 10.42 -20.25
N SER A 563 -9.26 9.47 -19.34
CA SER A 563 -8.93 8.06 -19.53
C SER A 563 -9.72 7.46 -20.70
N TRP A 564 -11.01 7.77 -20.82
CA TRP A 564 -11.82 7.32 -21.96
C TRP A 564 -11.26 7.84 -23.30
N ILE A 565 -10.91 9.12 -23.39
CA ILE A 565 -10.31 9.71 -24.61
C ILE A 565 -8.92 9.12 -24.89
N LEU A 566 -8.12 8.84 -23.85
CA LEU A 566 -6.82 8.20 -24.01
C LEU A 566 -6.95 6.81 -24.66
N HIS A 567 -7.89 6.00 -24.17
CA HIS A 567 -8.18 4.68 -24.74
C HIS A 567 -8.74 4.77 -26.15
N PHE A 568 -9.54 5.79 -26.45
CA PHE A 568 -9.99 6.07 -27.82
C PHE A 568 -8.80 6.34 -28.76
N PHE A 569 -7.84 7.18 -28.37
CA PHE A 569 -6.64 7.40 -29.19
C PHE A 569 -5.79 6.13 -29.31
N TYR A 570 -5.65 5.37 -28.22
CA TYR A 570 -4.96 4.07 -28.27
C TYR A 570 -5.62 3.09 -29.23
N ALA A 571 -6.97 3.03 -29.28
CA ALA A 571 -7.68 2.15 -30.20
C ALA A 571 -7.34 2.44 -31.68
N ILE A 572 -7.03 3.71 -32.01
CA ILE A 572 -6.64 4.14 -33.36
C ILE A 572 -5.16 3.85 -33.64
N VAL A 573 -4.25 4.25 -32.74
CA VAL A 573 -2.80 4.21 -33.00
C VAL A 573 -2.07 2.97 -32.47
N ARG A 574 -2.71 2.21 -31.57
CA ARG A 574 -2.18 1.03 -30.88
C ARG A 574 -0.85 1.27 -30.14
N ASN A 575 -0.62 2.50 -29.68
CA ASN A 575 0.55 2.91 -28.90
C ASN A 575 0.16 3.98 -27.87
N TYR A 576 0.34 3.69 -26.58
CA TYR A 576 -0.04 4.62 -25.51
C TYR A 576 0.82 5.89 -25.46
N GLY A 577 2.10 5.83 -25.85
CA GLY A 577 2.95 7.01 -25.96
C GLY A 577 2.39 8.04 -26.95
N LEU A 578 2.01 7.60 -28.15
CA LEU A 578 1.36 8.45 -29.15
C LEU A 578 -0.03 8.90 -28.72
N ALA A 579 -0.80 8.04 -28.05
CA ALA A 579 -2.11 8.39 -27.52
C ALA A 579 -2.03 9.53 -26.49
N ILE A 580 -1.02 9.50 -25.60
CA ILE A 580 -0.75 10.60 -24.66
C ILE A 580 -0.38 11.89 -25.41
N VAL A 581 0.45 11.81 -26.46
CA VAL A 581 0.81 12.98 -27.28
C VAL A 581 -0.44 13.60 -27.90
N MET A 582 -1.31 12.79 -28.50
CA MET A 582 -2.57 13.24 -29.11
C MET A 582 -3.53 13.86 -28.09
N LEU A 583 -3.70 13.21 -26.93
CA LEU A 583 -4.49 13.72 -25.82
C LEU A 583 -3.98 15.08 -25.36
N THR A 584 -2.65 15.22 -25.22
CA THR A 584 -2.01 16.46 -24.81
C THR A 584 -2.28 17.59 -25.80
N VAL A 585 -2.11 17.32 -27.09
CA VAL A 585 -2.37 18.29 -28.17
C VAL A 585 -3.84 18.71 -28.17
N MET A 586 -4.78 17.77 -28.03
CA MET A 586 -6.21 18.06 -27.97
C MET A 586 -6.55 18.97 -26.78
N VAL A 587 -6.12 18.62 -25.57
CA VAL A 587 -6.37 19.44 -24.36
C VAL A 587 -5.78 20.84 -24.53
N ARG A 588 -4.54 20.94 -25.04
CA ARG A 588 -3.90 22.24 -25.28
C ARG A 588 -4.59 23.07 -26.35
N ALA A 589 -5.10 22.44 -27.42
CA ALA A 589 -5.87 23.12 -28.45
C ALA A 589 -7.19 23.67 -27.88
N LEU A 590 -7.89 22.92 -27.03
CA LEU A 590 -9.10 23.40 -26.35
C LEU A 590 -8.82 24.55 -25.38
N MET A 591 -7.65 24.55 -24.73
CA MET A 591 -7.22 25.62 -23.82
C MET A 591 -6.62 26.84 -24.53
N PHE A 592 -6.33 26.75 -25.83
CA PHE A 592 -5.68 27.82 -26.62
C PHE A 592 -6.38 29.20 -26.50
N PRO A 593 -7.72 29.32 -26.57
CA PRO A 593 -8.39 30.62 -26.44
C PRO A 593 -8.13 31.28 -25.07
N LEU A 594 -8.06 30.47 -24.02
CA LEU A 594 -7.79 30.93 -22.66
C LEU A 594 -6.31 31.31 -22.50
N GLY A 595 -5.40 30.47 -23.03
CA GLY A 595 -3.96 30.73 -23.07
C GLY A 595 -3.62 32.04 -23.78
N ARG A 596 -4.25 32.29 -24.94
CA ARG A 596 -4.11 33.54 -25.70
C ARG A 596 -4.52 34.77 -24.88
N LYS A 597 -5.65 34.72 -24.17
CA LYS A 597 -6.11 35.84 -23.31
C LYS A 597 -5.12 36.13 -22.19
N ALA A 598 -4.56 35.10 -21.57
CA ALA A 598 -3.56 35.26 -20.52
C ALA A 598 -2.23 35.79 -21.07
N ALA A 599 -1.80 35.35 -22.25
CA ALA A 599 -0.61 35.88 -22.92
C ALA A 599 -0.76 37.37 -23.26
N LEU A 600 -1.92 37.80 -23.76
CA LEU A 600 -2.22 39.22 -24.01
C LEU A 600 -2.21 40.04 -22.71
N ASN A 601 -2.80 39.54 -21.63
CA ASN A 601 -2.72 40.20 -20.32
C ASN A 601 -1.27 40.27 -19.80
N ALA A 602 -0.46 39.23 -20.02
CA ALA A 602 0.96 39.26 -19.64
C ALA A 602 1.76 40.31 -20.43
N GLN A 603 1.46 40.51 -21.72
CA GLN A 603 2.04 41.59 -22.53
C GLN A 603 1.65 42.97 -22.00
N ARG A 604 0.36 43.20 -21.70
CA ARG A 604 -0.10 44.47 -21.09
C ARG A 604 0.58 44.75 -19.76
N MET A 605 0.80 43.72 -18.94
CA MET A 605 1.57 43.87 -17.70
C MET A 605 3.02 44.33 -17.96
N GLN A 606 3.65 43.85 -19.04
CA GLN A 606 4.98 44.30 -19.43
C GLN A 606 4.99 45.78 -19.86
N GLU A 607 3.94 46.23 -20.54
CA GLU A 607 3.76 47.64 -20.93
C GLU A 607 3.56 48.56 -19.71
N LEU A 608 2.90 48.07 -18.65
CA LEU A 608 2.67 48.82 -17.41
C LEU A 608 3.85 48.81 -16.43
N GLN A 609 4.86 47.94 -16.62
CA GLN A 609 6.08 47.87 -15.78
C GLN A 609 6.74 49.23 -15.49
N PRO A 610 7.00 50.13 -16.46
CA PRO A 610 7.64 51.42 -16.19
C PRO A 610 6.81 52.32 -15.27
N GLU A 611 5.48 52.35 -15.43
CA GLU A 611 4.58 53.12 -14.57
C GLU A 611 4.53 52.54 -13.15
N LEU A 612 4.52 51.19 -13.04
CA LEU A 612 4.61 50.49 -11.76
C LEU A 612 5.92 50.78 -11.02
N LYS A 613 7.04 50.86 -11.73
CA LYS A 613 8.33 51.27 -11.12
C LYS A 613 8.28 52.67 -10.58
N ARG A 614 7.71 53.61 -11.34
CA ARG A 614 7.57 55.00 -10.90
C ARG A 614 6.70 55.10 -9.63
N ILE A 615 5.60 54.35 -9.55
CA ILE A 615 4.76 54.27 -8.34
C ILE A 615 5.56 53.70 -7.17
N ASN A 616 6.34 52.64 -7.40
CA ASN A 616 7.17 52.02 -6.37
C ASN A 616 8.26 52.98 -5.86
N GLU A 617 8.81 53.84 -6.71
CA GLU A 617 9.81 54.85 -6.35
C GLU A 617 9.21 56.04 -5.60
N LEU A 618 8.02 56.51 -6.00
CA LEU A 618 7.31 57.63 -5.37
C LEU A 618 6.74 57.28 -3.99
N HIS A 619 6.42 56.00 -3.74
CA HIS A 619 5.77 55.53 -2.51
C HIS A 619 6.57 54.43 -1.81
N LYS A 620 7.90 54.54 -1.75
CA LYS A 620 8.79 53.56 -1.08
C LYS A 620 8.43 53.32 0.39
N ASP A 621 8.07 54.39 1.11
CA ASP A 621 7.87 54.34 2.56
C ASP A 621 6.39 54.16 2.99
N ASN A 622 5.45 54.12 2.04
CA ASN A 622 4.02 54.02 2.34
C ASN A 622 3.33 52.95 1.48
N MET A 623 3.26 51.73 2.03
CA MET A 623 2.65 50.55 1.39
C MET A 623 1.17 50.77 1.02
N GLU A 624 0.42 51.52 1.82
CA GLU A 624 -1.01 51.76 1.58
C GLU A 624 -1.24 52.68 0.38
N LYS A 625 -0.50 53.80 0.30
CA LYS A 625 -0.52 54.70 -0.87
C LYS A 625 -0.04 54.00 -2.13
N ARG A 626 0.99 53.16 -2.01
CA ARG A 626 1.53 52.34 -3.11
C ARG A 626 0.48 51.36 -3.64
N ALA A 627 -0.23 50.65 -2.75
CA ALA A 627 -1.29 49.71 -3.14
C ALA A 627 -2.46 50.42 -3.84
N LYS A 628 -2.90 51.58 -3.31
CA LYS A 628 -3.98 52.38 -3.91
C LYS A 628 -3.60 52.93 -5.29
N ALA A 629 -2.39 53.49 -5.44
CA ALA A 629 -1.91 53.99 -6.72
C ALA A 629 -1.77 52.88 -7.77
N MET A 630 -1.32 51.67 -7.37
CA MET A 630 -1.32 50.50 -8.25
C MET A 630 -2.74 50.09 -8.68
N GLN A 631 -3.71 50.12 -7.76
CA GLN A 631 -5.09 49.79 -8.08
C GLN A 631 -5.72 50.80 -9.05
N GLU A 632 -5.47 52.09 -8.84
CA GLU A 632 -5.92 53.16 -9.75
C GLU A 632 -5.27 53.02 -11.12
N LEU A 633 -3.99 52.65 -11.20
CA LEU A 633 -3.31 52.38 -12.46
C LEU A 633 -3.97 51.22 -13.21
N TYR A 634 -4.22 50.11 -12.54
CA TYR A 634 -4.88 48.95 -13.14
C TYR A 634 -6.30 49.28 -13.60
N ALA A 635 -7.06 50.05 -12.82
CA ALA A 635 -8.40 50.49 -13.19
C ALA A 635 -8.40 51.42 -14.42
N LYS A 636 -7.45 52.35 -14.50
CA LYS A 636 -7.31 53.29 -15.64
C LYS A 636 -7.03 52.56 -16.96
N HIS A 637 -6.29 51.46 -16.91
CA HIS A 637 -5.88 50.69 -18.09
C HIS A 637 -6.77 49.45 -18.35
N ASP A 638 -7.92 49.32 -17.67
CA ASP A 638 -8.81 48.14 -17.67
C ASP A 638 -8.03 46.81 -17.53
N PHE A 639 -6.97 46.86 -16.72
CA PHE A 639 -6.08 45.74 -16.49
C PHE A 639 -6.62 44.90 -15.32
N LYS A 640 -6.78 43.59 -15.54
CA LYS A 640 -7.28 42.64 -14.54
C LYS A 640 -6.14 41.74 -14.04
N PRO A 641 -5.54 42.01 -12.86
CA PRO A 641 -4.38 41.27 -12.37
C PRO A 641 -4.60 39.75 -12.27
N LEU A 642 -5.81 39.33 -11.87
CA LEU A 642 -6.15 37.91 -11.71
C LEU A 642 -6.42 37.19 -13.04
N ALA A 643 -6.70 37.92 -14.13
CA ALA A 643 -6.96 37.29 -15.42
C ALA A 643 -5.69 36.67 -16.03
N GLY A 644 -4.50 37.04 -15.56
CA GLY A 644 -3.22 36.43 -15.95
C GLY A 644 -2.95 35.08 -15.27
N CYS A 645 -3.45 34.86 -14.06
CA CYS A 645 -3.27 33.59 -13.33
C CYS A 645 -4.45 32.62 -13.46
N LEU A 646 -5.59 33.06 -13.99
CA LEU A 646 -6.77 32.23 -14.21
C LEU A 646 -6.51 30.91 -14.97
N PRO A 647 -5.69 30.86 -16.04
CA PRO A 647 -5.38 29.60 -16.71
C PRO A 647 -4.67 28.60 -15.81
N MET A 648 -3.86 29.06 -14.85
CA MET A 648 -3.15 28.19 -13.90
C MET A 648 -4.14 27.45 -12.98
N PHE A 649 -5.17 28.15 -12.49
CA PHE A 649 -6.20 27.56 -11.65
C PHE A 649 -7.08 26.56 -12.40
N ILE A 650 -7.34 26.77 -13.68
CA ILE A 650 -8.08 25.81 -14.52
C ILE A 650 -7.18 24.63 -14.92
N GLN A 651 -5.90 24.90 -15.19
CA GLN A 651 -4.92 23.88 -15.57
C GLN A 651 -4.62 22.91 -14.42
N LEU A 652 -4.65 23.36 -13.16
CA LEU A 652 -4.27 22.54 -12.01
C LEU A 652 -5.21 21.32 -11.83
N PRO A 653 -6.56 21.45 -11.80
CA PRO A 653 -7.47 20.30 -11.78
C PRO A 653 -7.31 19.38 -13.00
N ILE A 654 -7.10 19.94 -14.20
CA ILE A 654 -6.87 19.16 -15.43
C ILE A 654 -5.59 18.33 -15.29
N PHE A 655 -4.52 18.94 -14.78
CA PHE A 655 -3.26 18.27 -14.52
C PHE A 655 -3.41 17.16 -13.47
N ILE A 656 -4.05 17.42 -12.34
CA ILE A 656 -4.28 16.41 -11.30
C ILE A 656 -5.13 15.26 -11.86
N GLY A 657 -6.18 15.56 -12.63
CA GLY A 657 -6.99 14.56 -13.31
C GLY A 657 -6.20 13.70 -14.30
N LEU A 658 -5.35 14.31 -15.13
CA LEU A 658 -4.49 13.58 -16.06
C LEU A 658 -3.44 12.73 -15.33
N TYR A 659 -2.79 13.28 -14.29
CA TYR A 659 -1.86 12.52 -13.46
C TYR A 659 -2.52 11.27 -12.87
N ARG A 660 -3.73 11.42 -12.32
CA ARG A 660 -4.49 10.29 -11.78
C ARG A 660 -4.88 9.30 -12.85
N CYS A 661 -5.42 9.78 -13.98
CA CYS A 661 -5.71 8.94 -15.14
C CYS A 661 -4.51 8.09 -15.55
N LEU A 662 -3.31 8.66 -15.70
CA LEU A 662 -2.14 7.90 -16.17
C LEU A 662 -1.54 7.00 -15.09
N SER A 663 -1.64 7.37 -13.81
CA SER A 663 -1.02 6.63 -12.72
C SER A 663 -1.82 5.42 -12.24
N VAL A 664 -3.15 5.44 -12.33
CA VAL A 664 -4.00 4.33 -11.84
C VAL A 664 -4.41 3.33 -12.93
N ASP A 665 -4.12 3.65 -14.19
CA ASP A 665 -4.58 2.90 -15.33
C ASP A 665 -3.68 1.68 -15.58
N ILE A 666 -4.26 0.50 -15.33
CA ILE A 666 -3.58 -0.79 -15.53
C ILE A 666 -3.13 -0.99 -16.97
N SER A 667 -3.82 -0.39 -17.96
CA SER A 667 -3.48 -0.59 -19.36
C SER A 667 -2.16 0.09 -19.74
N LEU A 668 -1.74 1.12 -19.00
CA LEU A 668 -0.44 1.78 -19.19
C LEU A 668 0.71 1.05 -18.49
N ARG A 669 0.39 0.16 -17.54
CA ARG A 669 1.40 -0.67 -16.88
C ARG A 669 2.08 -1.55 -17.93
N GLN A 670 3.41 -1.57 -17.91
CA GLN A 670 4.23 -2.35 -18.86
C GLN A 670 4.05 -1.96 -20.34
N GLN A 671 3.49 -0.77 -20.62
CA GLN A 671 3.46 -0.23 -21.97
C GLN A 671 4.75 0.55 -22.25
N PRO A 672 5.46 0.24 -23.34
CA PRO A 672 6.63 1.00 -23.73
C PRO A 672 6.24 2.32 -24.41
N LEU A 673 7.07 3.35 -24.24
CA LEU A 673 6.94 4.60 -25.00
C LEU A 673 7.07 4.34 -26.51
N ILE A 674 8.11 3.60 -26.90
CA ILE A 674 8.39 3.13 -28.26
C ILE A 674 8.74 1.64 -28.16
N PRO A 675 8.18 0.77 -29.01
CA PRO A 675 8.55 -0.65 -29.03
C PRO A 675 10.07 -0.86 -29.13
N GLY A 676 10.62 -1.75 -28.30
CA GLY A 676 12.07 -2.03 -28.23
C GLY A 676 12.86 -1.13 -27.26
N LEU A 677 12.24 -0.10 -26.67
CA LEU A 677 12.90 0.79 -25.72
C LEU A 677 12.81 0.26 -24.28
N SER A 678 13.86 -0.42 -23.82
CA SER A 678 13.87 -1.09 -22.50
C SER A 678 13.73 -0.11 -21.33
N TRP A 679 14.42 1.03 -21.38
CA TRP A 679 14.46 2.01 -20.28
C TRP A 679 13.15 2.78 -20.05
N CYS A 680 12.25 2.80 -21.04
CA CYS A 680 10.90 3.36 -20.93
C CYS A 680 9.87 2.32 -21.35
N SER A 681 9.97 1.13 -20.74
CA SER A 681 9.07 0.00 -20.97
C SER A 681 7.81 0.01 -20.09
N ASN A 682 7.62 1.05 -19.26
CA ASN A 682 6.47 1.20 -18.38
C ASN A 682 6.04 2.68 -18.27
N LEU A 683 5.01 3.07 -19.03
CA LEU A 683 4.47 4.44 -19.01
C LEU A 683 3.81 4.83 -17.68
N ALA A 684 3.36 3.84 -16.90
CA ALA A 684 2.73 4.04 -15.60
C ALA A 684 3.74 4.18 -14.43
N GLY A 685 5.02 3.84 -14.65
CA GLY A 685 6.12 4.04 -13.69
C GLY A 685 7.13 5.09 -14.16
N PRO A 686 8.08 5.50 -13.31
CA PRO A 686 9.22 6.32 -13.72
C PRO A 686 10.00 5.65 -14.85
N ASP A 687 10.64 6.45 -15.71
CA ASP A 687 11.63 5.89 -16.63
C ASP A 687 12.86 5.37 -15.86
N GLN A 688 13.63 4.48 -16.46
CA GLN A 688 14.74 3.78 -15.80
C GLN A 688 15.93 3.65 -16.76
N LEU A 689 16.60 4.77 -17.08
CA LEU A 689 17.69 4.76 -18.06
C LEU A 689 18.90 3.98 -17.58
N ILE A 690 19.38 4.28 -16.37
CA ILE A 690 20.59 3.68 -15.80
C ILE A 690 20.36 3.44 -14.31
N ASN A 691 20.63 2.22 -13.84
CA ASN A 691 20.71 1.95 -12.41
C ASN A 691 22.02 2.54 -11.86
N TRP A 692 21.92 3.52 -10.98
CA TRP A 692 23.06 4.21 -10.37
C TRP A 692 23.20 3.95 -8.87
N SER A 693 22.38 3.06 -8.29
CA SER A 693 22.34 2.84 -6.84
C SER A 693 23.67 2.32 -6.28
N SER A 694 24.48 1.65 -7.10
CA SER A 694 25.77 1.08 -6.68
C SER A 694 26.86 2.12 -6.42
N TRP A 695 26.76 3.34 -6.99
CA TRP A 695 27.81 4.37 -6.86
C TRP A 695 27.31 5.71 -6.30
N MET A 696 26.00 5.95 -6.32
CA MET A 696 25.39 7.14 -5.72
C MET A 696 25.12 6.94 -4.22
N PRO A 697 25.27 7.98 -3.38
CA PRO A 697 24.92 7.90 -1.96
C PRO A 697 23.46 7.49 -1.72
N GLU A 698 23.20 6.74 -0.66
CA GLU A 698 21.87 6.21 -0.34
C GLU A 698 20.81 7.32 -0.18
N ILE A 699 21.17 8.48 0.38
CA ILE A 699 20.23 9.61 0.48
C ILE A 699 19.72 10.11 -0.89
N ILE A 700 20.46 9.85 -1.97
CA ILE A 700 20.07 10.23 -3.33
C ILE A 700 19.40 9.05 -4.05
N ALA A 701 20.10 7.90 -4.10
CA ALA A 701 19.72 6.76 -4.92
C ALA A 701 19.08 5.59 -4.14
N GLY A 702 18.90 5.75 -2.83
CA GLY A 702 18.29 4.73 -1.97
C GLY A 702 16.88 4.36 -2.42
N ARG A 703 16.58 3.07 -2.38
CA ARG A 703 15.27 2.53 -2.76
C ARG A 703 14.28 2.80 -1.62
N GLY A 704 13.41 3.78 -1.81
CA GLY A 704 12.46 4.23 -0.80
C GLY A 704 13.05 5.15 0.29
N THR A 705 14.38 5.15 0.47
CA THR A 705 15.10 6.07 1.37
C THR A 705 15.63 7.31 0.65
N GLY A 706 15.94 7.21 -0.65
CA GLY A 706 16.55 8.28 -1.44
C GLY A 706 15.57 9.24 -2.11
N TRP A 707 16.02 10.46 -2.39
CA TRP A 707 15.21 11.52 -3.02
C TRP A 707 14.92 11.29 -4.50
N LEU A 708 15.87 10.74 -5.26
CA LEU A 708 15.73 10.51 -6.72
C LEU A 708 15.40 9.05 -7.05
N GLY A 709 15.67 8.13 -6.14
CA GLY A 709 15.48 6.70 -6.34
C GLY A 709 16.66 6.03 -7.07
N PRO A 710 16.62 4.70 -7.23
CA PRO A 710 17.75 3.89 -7.67
C PRO A 710 18.11 4.03 -9.16
N TYR A 711 17.31 4.76 -9.94
CA TYR A 711 17.53 4.94 -11.37
C TYR A 711 17.71 6.41 -11.73
N PHE A 712 18.55 6.66 -12.73
CA PHE A 712 18.67 7.94 -13.40
C PHE A 712 17.61 8.06 -14.50
N ASN A 713 16.83 9.15 -14.44
CA ASN A 713 15.63 9.32 -15.25
C ASN A 713 15.81 10.49 -16.23
N ILE A 714 15.75 10.21 -17.54
CA ILE A 714 16.03 11.18 -18.60
C ILE A 714 14.83 12.06 -18.92
N LEU A 715 13.60 11.55 -18.85
CA LEU A 715 12.41 12.33 -19.22
C LEU A 715 12.16 13.52 -18.27
N PRO A 716 12.33 13.39 -16.93
CA PRO A 716 12.31 14.53 -16.03
C PRO A 716 13.38 15.57 -16.38
N MET A 717 14.59 15.15 -16.76
CA MET A 717 15.66 16.08 -17.16
C MET A 717 15.31 16.88 -18.41
N VAL A 718 14.73 16.22 -19.42
CA VAL A 718 14.21 16.88 -20.62
C VAL A 718 13.08 17.84 -20.27
N THR A 719 12.19 17.43 -19.37
CA THR A 719 11.07 18.27 -18.89
C THR A 719 11.58 19.55 -18.22
N VAL A 720 12.55 19.42 -17.30
CA VAL A 720 13.17 20.57 -16.61
C VAL A 720 13.88 21.49 -17.58
N ALA A 721 14.63 20.94 -18.53
CA ALA A 721 15.30 21.73 -19.57
C ALA A 721 14.29 22.53 -20.40
N LEU A 722 13.16 21.91 -20.79
CA LEU A 722 12.09 22.58 -21.51
C LEU A 722 11.39 23.66 -20.66
N PHE A 723 11.14 23.42 -19.37
CA PHE A 723 10.58 24.43 -18.48
C PHE A 723 11.52 25.62 -18.29
N LEU A 724 12.83 25.39 -18.08
CA LEU A 724 13.82 26.46 -17.98
C LEU A 724 13.92 27.24 -19.29
N LEU A 725 13.88 26.55 -20.43
CA LEU A 725 13.84 27.18 -21.75
C LEU A 725 12.60 28.06 -21.90
N GLN A 726 11.42 27.55 -21.55
CA GLN A 726 10.16 28.30 -21.56
C GLN A 726 10.18 29.50 -20.62
N GLN A 727 10.69 29.35 -19.40
CA GLN A 727 10.80 30.46 -18.45
C GLN A 727 11.71 31.55 -18.97
N LYS A 728 12.90 31.19 -19.46
CA LYS A 728 13.82 32.14 -20.10
C LYS A 728 13.17 32.85 -21.29
N MET A 729 12.26 32.17 -21.96
CA MET A 729 11.52 32.67 -23.11
C MET A 729 10.34 33.58 -22.74
N LEU A 730 9.57 33.25 -21.71
CA LEU A 730 8.34 33.93 -21.30
C LEU A 730 8.59 35.09 -20.32
N MET A 731 9.70 35.05 -19.58
CA MET A 731 10.02 36.07 -18.58
C MET A 731 10.71 37.28 -19.23
N PRO A 732 10.30 38.52 -18.92
CA PRO A 732 11.01 39.72 -19.34
C PRO A 732 12.40 39.80 -18.68
N LYS A 733 13.36 40.48 -19.32
CA LYS A 733 14.71 40.66 -18.75
C LYS A 733 14.61 41.38 -17.39
N ALA A 734 15.27 40.85 -16.36
CA ALA A 734 15.28 41.50 -15.04
C ALA A 734 15.92 42.88 -15.14
N THR A 735 15.12 43.91 -14.86
CA THR A 735 15.58 45.31 -14.82
C THR A 735 15.93 45.79 -13.42
N ASP A 736 15.44 45.12 -12.37
CA ASP A 736 15.65 45.49 -10.96
C ASP A 736 16.09 44.27 -10.13
N GLU A 737 16.78 44.50 -9.01
CA GLU A 737 17.32 43.44 -8.14
C GLU A 737 16.22 42.54 -7.54
N GLN A 738 15.07 43.13 -7.17
CA GLN A 738 13.91 42.38 -6.69
C GLN A 738 13.34 41.44 -7.78
N THR A 739 13.25 41.91 -9.02
CA THR A 739 12.78 41.12 -10.17
C THR A 739 13.74 39.98 -10.50
N ARG A 740 15.05 40.22 -10.37
CA ARG A 740 16.09 39.18 -10.51
C ARG A 740 15.96 38.11 -9.42
N MET A 741 15.70 38.51 -8.17
CA MET A 741 15.48 37.57 -7.07
C MET A 741 14.24 36.71 -7.31
N THR A 742 13.12 37.30 -7.76
CA THR A 742 11.91 36.53 -8.14
C THR A 742 12.18 35.56 -9.30
N GLN A 743 12.95 35.97 -10.30
CA GLN A 743 13.33 35.08 -11.43
C GLN A 743 14.21 33.92 -10.99
N ASN A 744 15.22 34.17 -10.15
CA ASN A 744 16.08 33.13 -9.60
C ASN A 744 15.28 32.17 -8.73
N MET A 745 14.34 32.68 -7.91
CA MET A 745 13.44 31.86 -7.10
C MET A 745 12.56 30.95 -7.97
N MET A 746 11.99 31.48 -9.06
CA MET A 746 11.20 30.69 -10.02
C MET A 746 12.04 29.59 -10.69
N GLN A 747 13.29 29.89 -11.06
CA GLN A 747 14.21 28.89 -11.62
C GLN A 747 14.55 27.79 -10.61
N ILE A 748 14.86 28.16 -9.35
CA ILE A 748 15.11 27.21 -8.27
C ILE A 748 13.86 26.33 -8.03
N MET A 749 12.67 26.94 -7.97
CA MET A 749 11.41 26.20 -7.82
C MET A 749 11.18 25.22 -8.96
N THR A 750 11.62 25.56 -10.18
CA THR A 750 11.48 24.69 -11.37
C THR A 750 12.43 23.52 -11.32
N VAL A 751 13.68 23.74 -10.92
CA VAL A 751 14.64 22.66 -10.70
C VAL A 751 14.17 21.75 -9.56
N PHE A 752 13.66 22.34 -8.47
CA PHE A 752 13.08 21.60 -7.35
C PHE A 752 11.86 20.76 -7.76
N MET A 753 10.94 21.33 -8.55
CA MET A 753 9.82 20.58 -9.13
C MET A 753 10.32 19.47 -10.06
N GLY A 754 11.40 19.73 -10.79
CA GLY A 754 12.11 18.75 -11.59
C GLY A 754 12.61 17.55 -10.80
N VAL A 755 13.20 17.80 -9.62
CA VAL A 755 13.62 16.76 -8.68
C VAL A 755 12.43 15.93 -8.21
N LEU A 756 11.27 16.55 -7.93
CA LEU A 756 10.05 15.81 -7.59
C LEU A 756 9.56 14.92 -8.74
N PHE A 757 9.75 15.32 -10.00
CA PHE A 757 9.33 14.55 -11.16
C PHE A 757 10.17 13.29 -11.41
N PHE A 758 11.30 13.10 -10.73
CA PHE A 758 12.06 11.85 -10.83
C PHE A 758 11.25 10.62 -10.40
N LYS A 759 10.28 10.74 -9.49
CA LYS A 759 9.45 9.61 -9.03
C LYS A 759 8.09 9.53 -9.71
N VAL A 760 7.84 10.36 -10.72
CA VAL A 760 6.55 10.47 -11.39
C VAL A 760 6.49 9.51 -12.60
N PRO A 761 5.31 9.00 -12.99
CA PRO A 761 5.16 8.19 -14.19
C PRO A 761 5.74 8.86 -15.45
N SER A 762 6.46 8.09 -16.26
CA SER A 762 7.08 8.54 -17.51
C SER A 762 6.05 9.05 -18.52
N GLY A 763 4.84 8.49 -18.53
CA GLY A 763 3.72 9.00 -19.32
C GLY A 763 3.33 10.45 -18.96
N LEU A 764 3.43 10.85 -17.68
CA LEU A 764 3.21 12.23 -17.28
C LEU A 764 4.37 13.14 -17.71
N CYS A 765 5.61 12.64 -17.66
CA CYS A 765 6.75 13.38 -18.19
C CYS A 765 6.60 13.60 -19.71
N LEU A 766 6.13 12.59 -20.45
CA LEU A 766 5.81 12.73 -21.87
C LEU A 766 4.74 13.78 -22.14
N TYR A 767 3.69 13.82 -21.31
CA TYR A 767 2.72 14.91 -21.33
C TYR A 767 3.43 16.26 -21.18
N PHE A 768 4.27 16.45 -20.15
CA PHE A 768 4.96 17.72 -19.95
C PHE A 768 5.88 18.13 -21.10
N VAL A 769 6.61 17.17 -21.68
CA VAL A 769 7.45 17.40 -22.86
C VAL A 769 6.58 17.87 -24.02
N THR A 770 5.51 17.15 -24.35
CA THR A 770 4.60 17.47 -25.47
C THR A 770 3.90 18.80 -25.27
N SER A 771 3.34 18.99 -24.07
CA SER A 771 2.68 20.19 -23.57
C SER A 771 3.64 21.39 -23.66
N SER A 772 4.93 21.14 -23.43
CA SER A 772 5.95 22.17 -23.51
C SER A 772 6.35 22.55 -24.94
N LEU A 773 6.48 21.56 -25.82
CA LEU A 773 6.70 21.77 -27.24
C LEU A 773 5.52 22.51 -27.87
N TRP A 774 4.29 22.17 -27.47
CA TRP A 774 3.09 22.90 -27.88
C TRP A 774 3.16 24.38 -27.49
N SER A 775 3.50 24.70 -26.23
CA SER A 775 3.65 26.10 -25.79
C SER A 775 4.66 26.88 -26.64
N LEU A 776 5.76 26.24 -27.07
CA LEU A 776 6.76 26.87 -27.93
C LEU A 776 6.19 27.16 -29.33
N VAL A 777 5.44 26.23 -29.88
CA VAL A 777 4.72 26.41 -31.16
C VAL A 777 3.65 27.50 -31.04
N GLU A 778 2.82 27.44 -30.00
CA GLU A 778 1.77 28.41 -29.70
C GLU A 778 2.33 29.82 -29.63
N ARG A 779 3.47 29.99 -28.95
CA ARG A 779 4.14 31.30 -28.87
C ARG A 779 4.54 31.83 -30.24
N GLN A 780 5.09 30.97 -31.10
CA GLN A 780 5.48 31.39 -32.45
C GLN A 780 4.26 31.80 -33.27
N LEU A 781 3.12 31.11 -33.11
CA LEU A 781 1.85 31.46 -33.75
C LEU A 781 1.29 32.78 -33.22
N VAL A 782 1.23 32.96 -31.89
CA VAL A 782 0.72 34.20 -31.26
C VAL A 782 1.59 35.41 -31.60
N LYS A 783 2.92 35.27 -31.65
CA LYS A 783 3.82 36.36 -32.09
C LYS A 783 3.52 36.82 -33.51
N ARG A 784 3.08 35.91 -34.40
CA ARG A 784 2.67 36.24 -35.77
C ARG A 784 1.29 36.92 -35.83
N TRP A 785 0.46 36.82 -34.79
CA TRP A 785 -0.93 37.30 -34.78
C TRP A 785 -1.21 38.44 -33.79
N ALA A 786 -0.24 38.85 -32.97
CA ALA A 786 -0.37 39.98 -32.05
C ALA A 786 -0.16 41.30 -32.82
N PRO A 787 -1.19 42.15 -32.98
CA PRO A 787 -0.97 43.51 -33.45
C PRO A 787 -0.13 44.28 -32.43
N ALA A 788 0.83 45.08 -32.90
CA ALA A 788 1.60 45.97 -32.03
C ALA A 788 0.61 46.91 -31.30
N ALA A 789 0.43 46.74 -30.00
CA ALA A 789 -0.37 47.66 -29.20
C ALA A 789 0.46 48.94 -28.99
N ASN A 790 0.22 49.95 -29.83
CA ASN A 790 0.69 51.30 -29.55
C ASN A 790 -0.19 51.92 -28.47
N ILE A 791 0.09 51.62 -27.20
CA ILE A 791 -0.37 52.49 -26.12
C ILE A 791 0.50 53.76 -26.17
N PRO A 792 -0.07 54.97 -26.27
CA PRO A 792 0.71 56.20 -26.23
C PRO A 792 1.42 56.27 -24.87
N VAL A 793 2.72 56.00 -24.87
CA VAL A 793 3.58 56.30 -23.73
C VAL A 793 3.52 57.81 -23.57
N GLY A 794 2.93 58.29 -22.48
CA GLY A 794 2.89 59.71 -22.16
C GLY A 794 4.29 60.30 -22.28
N ASN A 795 4.43 61.34 -23.10
CA ASN A 795 5.68 62.02 -23.41
C ASN A 795 6.49 62.27 -22.11
N PRO A 796 7.73 61.77 -21.97
CA PRO A 796 8.54 61.98 -20.77
C PRO A 796 8.87 63.46 -20.49
N ASN A 797 8.57 64.37 -21.43
CA ASN A 797 8.77 65.81 -21.30
C ASN A 797 7.48 66.61 -21.02
N ALA A 798 6.34 65.98 -20.72
CA ALA A 798 5.15 66.73 -20.29
C ALA A 798 5.32 67.21 -18.84
N ALA A 799 5.42 68.53 -18.66
CA ALA A 799 5.53 69.20 -17.38
C ALA A 799 4.34 68.84 -16.44
N PRO A 800 4.54 68.84 -15.10
CA PRO A 800 3.47 68.51 -14.16
C PRO A 800 2.30 69.48 -14.31
N ALA A 801 1.07 68.96 -14.35
CA ALA A 801 -0.13 69.80 -14.29
C ALA A 801 -0.13 70.63 -12.99
N PRO A 802 -0.53 71.93 -13.02
CA PRO A 802 -0.54 72.77 -11.83
C PRO A 802 -1.53 72.23 -10.80
N GLN A 803 -1.12 72.22 -9.53
CA GLN A 803 -2.03 71.95 -8.41
C GLN A 803 -3.10 73.05 -8.32
N PRO A 804 -4.37 72.74 -8.00
CA PRO A 804 -5.39 73.77 -7.84
C PRO A 804 -5.06 74.67 -6.64
N GLN A 805 -4.91 75.97 -6.90
CA GLN A 805 -4.77 77.01 -5.88
C GLN A 805 -6.05 77.15 -5.06
N GLN A 806 -5.90 77.15 -3.73
CA GLN A 806 -6.95 77.55 -2.79
C GLN A 806 -7.24 79.05 -2.96
N THR A 807 -8.39 79.41 -3.53
CA THR A 807 -8.94 80.77 -3.41
C THR A 807 -9.87 80.86 -2.21
N ARG A 808 -9.47 81.76 -1.31
CA ARG A 808 -10.16 82.19 -0.10
C ARG A 808 -11.11 83.35 -0.45
N GLY A 809 -12.35 83.22 -0.02
CA GLY A 809 -13.38 84.26 0.04
C GLY A 809 -14.74 83.57 0.10
N GLU A 810 -15.73 83.90 0.89
CA GLU A 810 -15.97 84.79 2.03
C GLU A 810 -17.46 84.52 2.34
N ASN A 811 -17.87 84.62 3.61
CA ASN A 811 -19.10 84.04 4.12
C ASN A 811 -20.12 85.16 4.44
N PRO A 812 -21.41 85.08 4.08
CA PRO A 812 -22.40 85.93 4.68
C PRO A 812 -23.35 85.16 5.62
N ASN A 813 -23.42 85.70 6.84
CA ASN A 813 -24.51 85.65 7.80
C ASN A 813 -24.76 84.34 8.59
N ARG A 814 -25.27 84.36 9.83
CA ARG A 814 -25.38 85.32 10.94
C ARG A 814 -26.29 84.65 11.97
N LYS A 815 -25.82 84.62 13.24
CA LYS A 815 -26.55 84.36 14.50
C LYS A 815 -27.05 82.91 14.70
N LYS A 816 -26.98 82.29 15.88
CA LYS A 816 -27.03 82.82 17.26
C LYS A 816 -26.44 81.78 18.25
N ASN A 817 -25.74 82.27 19.27
CA ASN A 817 -25.29 81.55 20.48
C ASN A 817 -26.43 80.78 21.20
N ARG A 818 -26.18 79.54 21.66
CA ARG A 818 -25.76 79.16 23.05
C ARG A 818 -25.89 77.63 23.27
N ARG A 819 -24.77 77.02 23.70
CA ARG A 819 -24.43 75.73 24.40
C ARG A 819 -25.57 74.90 25.07
N PRO A 820 -25.30 73.65 25.57
CA PRO A 820 -24.05 72.84 25.52
C PRO A 820 -24.20 71.32 25.22
N ASN A 821 -23.03 70.68 25.07
CA ASN A 821 -22.66 69.31 25.48
C ASN A 821 -22.87 68.10 24.53
N SER A 822 -21.72 67.45 24.30
CA SER A 822 -21.42 66.01 24.19
C SER A 822 -22.23 65.11 23.25
N GLU A 823 -21.58 64.68 22.16
CA GLU A 823 -21.66 63.40 21.40
C GLU A 823 -20.83 63.63 20.11
N GLU A 824 -20.07 62.71 19.51
CA GLU A 824 -20.45 61.38 19.02
C GLU A 824 -19.19 60.61 18.54
N GLU A 825 -19.21 59.28 18.69
CA GLU A 825 -18.19 58.29 18.31
C GLU A 825 -17.98 58.13 16.78
N PRO A 826 -16.83 57.56 16.32
CA PRO A 826 -16.63 57.19 14.93
C PRO A 826 -17.40 55.91 14.53
N PRO A 827 -17.71 55.70 13.23
CA PRO A 827 -18.63 54.66 12.78
C PRO A 827 -18.03 53.24 12.86
N LYS A 828 -18.89 52.32 13.31
CA LYS A 828 -18.66 50.88 13.55
C LYS A 828 -18.33 50.10 12.27
N ALA A 829 -17.25 49.30 12.35
CA ALA A 829 -16.94 48.22 11.43
C ALA A 829 -17.81 46.98 11.72
N SER A 830 -18.18 46.27 10.65
CA SER A 830 -19.07 45.12 10.58
C SER A 830 -18.70 43.96 11.53
N GLY A 831 -19.63 43.61 12.44
CA GLY A 831 -19.53 42.54 13.43
C GLY A 831 -19.56 41.09 12.89
N LYS A 832 -19.56 40.87 11.58
CA LYS A 832 -19.63 39.50 11.01
C LYS A 832 -18.30 38.73 11.01
N MET A 833 -17.16 39.41 11.21
CA MET A 833 -15.84 38.77 11.19
C MET A 833 -15.41 38.26 12.58
N GLN A 834 -15.86 38.91 13.66
CA GLN A 834 -15.51 38.53 15.04
C GLN A 834 -16.31 37.31 15.53
N GLU A 835 -17.49 37.05 14.97
CA GLU A 835 -18.31 35.87 15.31
C GLU A 835 -17.77 34.59 14.65
N LEU A 836 -17.21 34.71 13.45
CA LEU A 836 -16.54 33.61 12.74
C LEU A 836 -15.21 33.19 13.38
N LEU A 837 -14.47 34.13 13.96
CA LEU A 837 -13.21 33.85 14.67
C LEU A 837 -13.44 33.11 16.00
N LYS A 838 -14.57 33.35 16.70
CA LYS A 838 -14.91 32.64 17.94
C LYS A 838 -15.42 31.21 17.74
N MET A 839 -15.85 30.85 16.53
CA MET A 839 -16.29 29.48 16.22
C MET A 839 -15.14 28.51 15.90
N LEU A 840 -13.95 29.02 15.57
CA LEU A 840 -12.81 28.21 15.15
C LEU A 840 -11.87 27.78 16.30
N GLU A 841 -12.17 28.14 17.55
CA GLU A 841 -11.21 28.06 18.66
C GLU A 841 -11.60 27.11 19.82
N LYS A 842 -12.43 26.07 19.60
CA LYS A 842 -12.73 25.08 20.66
C LYS A 842 -12.11 23.70 20.40
N PRO A 843 -11.35 23.12 21.35
CA PRO A 843 -10.87 21.74 21.27
C PRO A 843 -11.95 20.74 21.73
N ALA A 844 -11.93 19.54 21.13
CA ALA A 844 -12.85 18.45 21.42
C ALA A 844 -12.46 17.67 22.68
N VAL A 845 -13.40 17.51 23.62
CA VAL A 845 -13.34 16.51 24.72
C VAL A 845 -14.68 15.80 24.87
N LYS A 846 -14.57 14.52 25.22
CA LYS A 846 -15.47 13.36 25.23
C LYS A 846 -16.84 13.48 25.94
N SER A 847 -17.67 12.50 25.55
CA SER A 847 -18.65 11.71 26.34
C SER A 847 -20.08 12.23 26.48
N ALA A 848 -21.05 11.39 26.14
CA ALA A 848 -22.33 11.30 26.83
C ALA A 848 -23.03 9.97 26.57
N THR A 849 -23.24 9.24 27.66
CA THR A 849 -24.11 8.07 27.81
C THR A 849 -25.49 8.57 28.27
N GLN A 850 -26.53 7.95 27.71
CA GLN A 850 -27.84 7.65 28.32
C GLN A 850 -28.99 8.69 28.46
N ARG A 851 -30.14 8.18 27.94
CA ARG A 851 -31.56 8.21 28.40
C ARG A 851 -32.52 9.26 27.80
N GLY A 852 -33.54 8.73 27.11
CA GLY A 852 -34.78 9.40 26.67
C GLY A 852 -35.78 9.63 27.84
N PRO A 853 -37.13 9.60 27.66
CA PRO A 853 -37.95 9.13 26.52
C PRO A 853 -39.05 10.18 26.09
N THR A 854 -39.81 10.10 25.01
CA THR A 854 -41.06 9.31 24.86
C THR A 854 -41.87 9.73 23.61
N SER A 855 -42.46 8.73 22.93
CA SER A 855 -43.78 8.68 22.25
C SER A 855 -44.29 9.75 21.26
N ARG A 856 -44.43 9.31 19.98
CA ARG A 856 -45.64 9.23 19.08
C ARG A 856 -46.67 10.40 19.02
N PRO A 857 -47.52 10.49 17.96
CA PRO A 857 -47.40 10.05 16.56
C PRO A 857 -47.82 11.14 15.54
N SER A 858 -47.59 10.90 14.25
CA SER A 858 -48.15 11.70 13.16
C SER A 858 -49.62 11.36 12.91
N GLN A 859 -50.44 12.39 12.68
CA GLN A 859 -51.74 12.27 12.02
C GLN A 859 -51.90 13.32 10.91
N ASN A 860 -52.21 12.78 9.73
CA ASN A 860 -52.67 13.40 8.50
C ASN A 860 -53.56 14.66 8.65
N ARG A 861 -53.38 15.62 7.74
CA ARG A 861 -54.40 15.98 6.72
C ARG A 861 -53.91 17.03 5.71
N ARG A 862 -54.08 16.68 4.41
CA ARG A 862 -54.62 17.45 3.27
C ARG A 862 -54.16 18.92 3.11
N GLY A 863 -53.67 19.40 1.97
CA GLY A 863 -53.70 18.91 0.58
C GLY A 863 -53.93 20.09 -0.38
N LYS A 864 -53.48 19.92 -1.64
CA LYS A 864 -53.73 20.76 -2.85
C LYS A 864 -53.01 22.13 -2.87
N LYS A 865 -52.43 22.64 -3.97
CA LYS A 865 -52.60 22.36 -5.41
C LYS A 865 -51.42 22.97 -6.20
N LYS A 866 -50.91 22.20 -7.17
CA LYS A 866 -50.28 22.55 -8.47
C LYS A 866 -49.80 24.00 -8.72
N ARG A 867 -48.52 24.14 -9.07
CA ARG A 867 -48.10 24.46 -10.44
C ARG A 867 -46.70 23.94 -10.72
#